data_AF-A0A7Y1Z3S3-F1
#
_entry.id   AF-A0A7Y1Z3S3-F1
#
_cell.length_a   1.000
_cell.length_b   1.000
_cell.length_c   1.000
_cell.angle_alpha   90.00
_cell.angle_beta   90.00
_cell.angle_gamma   90.00
#
_symmetry.space_group_name_H-M   'P 1'
#
loop_
_entity.id
_entity.type
_entity.pdbx_description
1 polymer ?
#
loop_
_entity_poly.entity_id
_entity_poly.type
_entity_poly.pdbx_seq_one_letter_code
_entity_poly.pdbx_strand_id
1 'polypeptide(L)'
;MAKTIKTQKRWIRALQFFAAYLVAAWTLLQFIDWIVNRYQFSTYWTDMCLWLFVGIIPSVLLYLFNMDRINKRILSLREKIFFPANIILLIISLFIFFGSKDLSAKTSNLSFTDDDGNEESMQVLKEKYRTSIPVFNFEQEIVDSSSFWINWAIPDLLFEDMAQDGNVNPLSLMASSTSEKIEETKSLGDFYVDGSYSITDETYSISPTIRNSSNGKLIASNTFVGNDFLEILDSISIYLRDVTGIDEKKRDLYPDLPLKEHLSFDMKAIKFYVLAINENPVNFQHATEVDSTFAMAYKSLADFLLYWNIGLKESQTLYDKAYKFRKKLPYNQQFEIMLYRHMAYEEWDKAEQMAKLQLKVTPKNLQFQRALHIIYAQTGRMKAKFEFSKINYSLDPLNWNMLCEDFLFMDKYDKAIELIQEVSLAENEKLPYLIKPLLLKGDLEAASNTIEKFNLLYPERSATTKVFADAIVYHQNNDISKKDLSNFEGEFFDKSGQGIRLVWTNKGNLHFSYTNQPYIHTLILIGEDEYIHGFPGIESHHTELARDTQNQIYGLKTSKWRNHGQVLNKGLRWKLDSHIKNAKEYLIKGDFEAAEAFYTTAIAKNPNHKYLVHELAHTKYISRKTNEELLLQYQVIAGQYGSWHVWIEDGTLYLRRGIEPRLELRPMSKTKYIILEMPDLQVEFDFQDNVAAGVFYYKFNTDEMAWQKHANKETSEYNLKD
;
A
#
# COMPACT_ATOMS: atom_id res chain seq x y z
N MET A 1 -3.49 51.94 -61.48
CA MET A 1 -3.86 50.63 -62.06
C MET A 1 -2.69 49.64 -62.17
N ALA A 2 -1.58 49.95 -62.87
CA ALA A 2 -0.50 48.97 -63.09
C ALA A 2 0.18 48.43 -61.81
N LYS A 3 0.34 49.27 -60.78
CA LYS A 3 0.90 48.88 -59.48
C LYS A 3 -0.01 47.90 -58.72
N THR A 4 -1.33 48.08 -58.84
CA THR A 4 -2.36 47.25 -58.21
C THR A 4 -2.42 45.85 -58.84
N ILE A 5 -2.34 45.77 -60.17
CA ILE A 5 -2.33 44.51 -60.93
C ILE A 5 -1.07 43.67 -60.61
N LYS A 6 0.09 44.33 -60.44
CA LYS A 6 1.36 43.65 -60.10
C LYS A 6 1.35 43.06 -58.68
N THR A 7 0.73 43.76 -57.73
CA THR A 7 0.57 43.27 -56.35
C THR A 7 -0.42 42.10 -56.29
N GLN A 8 -1.50 42.15 -57.07
CA GLN A 8 -2.47 41.06 -57.15
C GLN A 8 -1.84 39.77 -57.72
N LYS A 9 -1.06 39.87 -58.80
CA LYS A 9 -0.32 38.72 -59.36
C LYS A 9 0.69 38.10 -58.36
N ARG A 10 1.30 38.92 -57.49
CA ARG A 10 2.21 38.43 -56.44
C ARG A 10 1.48 37.61 -55.37
N TRP A 11 0.34 38.10 -54.89
CA TRP A 11 -0.47 37.37 -53.92
C TRP A 11 -1.02 36.06 -54.48
N ILE A 12 -1.44 36.03 -55.75
CA ILE A 12 -1.91 34.79 -56.39
C ILE A 12 -0.80 33.73 -56.39
N ARG A 13 0.43 34.09 -56.79
CA ARG A 13 1.58 33.16 -56.72
C ARG A 13 1.91 32.75 -55.29
N ALA A 14 1.93 33.70 -54.35
CA ALA A 14 2.20 33.41 -52.96
C ALA A 14 1.18 32.41 -52.37
N LEU A 15 -0.10 32.56 -52.70
CA LEU A 15 -1.16 31.63 -52.29
C LEU A 15 -1.01 30.24 -52.93
N GLN A 16 -0.59 30.15 -54.20
CA GLN A 16 -0.32 28.84 -54.84
C GLN A 16 0.80 28.08 -54.14
N PHE A 17 1.93 28.75 -53.86
CA PHE A 17 3.03 28.13 -53.12
C PHE A 17 2.69 27.86 -51.66
N PHE A 18 1.87 28.71 -51.05
CA PHE A 18 1.38 28.49 -49.69
C PHE A 18 0.46 27.27 -49.62
N ALA A 19 -0.43 27.07 -50.60
CA ALA A 19 -1.25 25.87 -50.70
C ALA A 19 -0.37 24.62 -50.86
N ALA A 20 0.67 24.67 -51.71
CA ALA A 20 1.64 23.58 -51.84
C ALA A 20 2.39 23.30 -50.52
N TYR A 21 2.76 24.34 -49.78
CA TYR A 21 3.35 24.21 -48.45
C TYR A 21 2.40 23.51 -47.47
N LEU A 22 1.12 23.89 -47.43
CA LEU A 22 0.14 23.25 -46.55
C LEU A 22 -0.05 21.77 -46.89
N VAL A 23 -0.11 21.42 -48.17
CA VAL A 23 -0.18 20.01 -48.61
C VAL A 23 1.07 19.23 -48.20
N ALA A 24 2.26 19.80 -48.40
CA ALA A 24 3.51 19.17 -48.03
C ALA A 24 3.65 19.00 -46.50
N ALA A 25 3.28 20.04 -45.73
CA ALA A 25 3.29 20.00 -44.27
C ALA A 25 2.31 18.97 -43.73
N TRP A 26 1.11 18.89 -44.29
CA TRP A 26 0.12 17.87 -43.92
C TRP A 26 0.63 16.45 -44.25
N THR A 27 1.21 16.25 -45.44
CA THR A 27 1.76 14.96 -45.85
C THR A 27 2.90 14.51 -44.93
N LEU A 28 3.81 15.43 -44.58
CA LEU A 28 4.90 15.15 -43.66
C LEU A 28 4.37 14.84 -42.25
N LEU A 29 3.33 15.53 -41.81
CA LEU A 29 2.69 15.27 -40.52
C LEU A 29 2.04 13.88 -40.48
N GLN A 30 1.37 13.45 -41.55
CA GLN A 30 0.86 12.07 -41.66
C GLN A 30 1.97 11.03 -41.61
N PHE A 31 3.12 11.31 -42.23
CA PHE A 31 4.28 10.41 -42.18
C PHE A 31 4.90 10.34 -40.78
N ILE A 32 5.02 11.48 -40.09
CA ILE A 32 5.48 11.52 -38.70
C ILE A 32 4.52 10.76 -37.80
N ASP A 33 3.21 10.97 -37.95
CA ASP A 33 2.19 10.24 -37.19
C ASP A 33 2.27 8.74 -37.41
N TRP A 34 2.48 8.32 -38.66
CA TRP A 34 2.72 6.92 -38.99
C TRP A 34 3.98 6.36 -38.29
N ILE A 35 5.11 7.08 -38.28
CA ILE A 35 6.32 6.67 -37.55
C ILE A 35 6.04 6.57 -36.05
N VAL A 36 5.40 7.59 -35.49
CA VAL A 36 5.10 7.69 -34.06
C VAL A 36 4.24 6.52 -33.61
N ASN A 37 3.20 6.18 -34.38
CA ASN A 37 2.34 5.04 -34.10
C ASN A 37 3.07 3.71 -34.35
N ARG A 38 3.89 3.61 -35.40
CA ARG A 38 4.61 2.38 -35.75
C ARG A 38 5.66 1.99 -34.70
N TYR A 39 6.40 2.96 -34.17
CA TYR A 39 7.49 2.73 -33.23
C TYR A 39 7.11 3.06 -31.77
N GLN A 40 5.83 3.30 -31.48
CA GLN A 40 5.34 3.63 -30.14
C GLN A 40 6.10 4.82 -29.52
N PHE A 41 6.41 5.85 -30.32
CA PHE A 41 6.92 7.11 -29.78
C PHE A 41 5.78 7.95 -29.20
N SER A 42 6.13 8.94 -28.39
CA SER A 42 5.16 9.89 -27.83
C SER A 42 4.37 10.61 -28.94
N THR A 43 3.04 10.65 -28.80
CA THR A 43 2.14 11.33 -29.76
C THR A 43 2.40 12.83 -29.83
N TYR A 44 3.02 13.41 -28.79
CA TYR A 44 3.42 14.81 -28.75
C TYR A 44 4.41 15.19 -29.87
N TRP A 45 5.09 14.23 -30.51
CA TRP A 45 5.90 14.52 -31.71
C TRP A 45 5.06 15.03 -32.87
N THR A 46 3.91 14.40 -33.13
CA THR A 46 2.97 14.83 -34.18
C THR A 46 2.46 16.23 -33.90
N ASP A 47 2.05 16.50 -32.65
CA ASP A 47 1.59 17.82 -32.21
C ASP A 47 2.69 18.87 -32.30
N MET A 48 3.89 18.59 -31.80
CA MET A 48 5.01 19.53 -31.85
C MET A 48 5.34 19.91 -33.29
N CYS A 49 5.32 18.95 -34.22
CA CYS A 49 5.51 19.21 -35.65
C CYS A 49 4.35 20.01 -36.25
N LEU A 50 3.09 19.79 -35.83
CA LEU A 50 1.97 20.64 -36.22
C LEU A 50 2.20 22.09 -35.82
N TRP A 51 2.55 22.32 -34.55
CA TRP A 51 2.82 23.66 -34.01
C TRP A 51 4.02 24.32 -34.71
N LEU A 52 5.06 23.55 -35.06
CA LEU A 52 6.18 24.02 -35.87
C LEU A 52 5.71 24.51 -37.25
N PHE A 53 4.92 23.68 -37.97
CA PHE A 53 4.45 24.01 -39.31
C PHE A 53 3.46 25.17 -39.33
N VAL A 54 2.60 25.29 -38.32
CA VAL A 54 1.66 26.41 -38.18
C VAL A 54 2.39 27.68 -37.77
N GLY A 55 3.28 27.61 -36.79
CA GLY A 55 3.98 28.79 -36.26
C GLY A 55 4.98 29.42 -37.23
N ILE A 56 5.44 28.69 -38.25
CA ILE A 56 6.29 29.25 -39.31
C ILE A 56 5.49 29.95 -40.44
N ILE A 57 4.16 29.77 -40.50
CA ILE A 57 3.29 30.35 -41.55
C ILE A 57 3.51 31.87 -41.74
N PRO A 58 3.59 32.71 -40.70
CA PRO A 58 3.82 34.15 -40.87
C PRO A 58 5.10 34.45 -41.65
N SER A 59 6.17 33.69 -41.37
CA SER A 59 7.45 33.81 -42.08
C SER A 59 7.36 33.29 -43.51
N VAL A 60 6.69 32.16 -43.73
CA VAL A 60 6.47 31.59 -45.06
C VAL A 60 5.68 32.55 -45.94
N LEU A 61 4.58 33.12 -45.45
CA LEU A 61 3.78 34.10 -46.21
C LEU A 61 4.58 35.35 -46.57
N LEU A 62 5.35 35.89 -45.62
CA LEU A 62 6.21 37.05 -45.85
C LEU A 62 7.30 36.76 -46.88
N TYR A 63 7.90 35.56 -46.82
CA TYR A 63 8.88 35.08 -47.80
C TYR A 63 8.24 34.94 -49.18
N LEU A 64 7.13 34.21 -49.30
CA LEU A 64 6.45 33.94 -50.57
C LEU A 64 5.97 35.22 -51.25
N PHE A 65 5.48 36.20 -50.49
CA PHE A 65 5.08 37.50 -51.03
C PHE A 65 6.25 38.31 -51.62
N ASN A 66 7.45 38.17 -51.03
CA ASN A 66 8.66 38.89 -51.42
C ASN A 66 9.70 38.01 -52.15
N MET A 67 9.31 36.81 -52.59
CA MET A 67 10.20 35.74 -53.03
C MET A 67 11.19 36.18 -54.12
N ASP A 68 10.73 36.89 -55.16
CA ASP A 68 11.59 37.38 -56.25
C ASP A 68 12.72 38.30 -55.77
N ARG A 69 12.48 39.07 -54.70
CA ARG A 69 13.46 40.00 -54.12
C ARG A 69 14.39 39.25 -53.17
N ILE A 70 13.84 38.43 -52.29
CA ILE A 70 14.61 37.68 -51.29
C ILE A 70 15.56 36.70 -51.98
N ASN A 71 15.14 36.04 -53.06
CA ASN A 71 15.99 35.12 -53.82
C ASN A 71 17.19 35.83 -54.49
N LYS A 72 17.12 37.15 -54.70
CA LYS A 72 18.25 37.98 -55.12
C LYS A 72 19.12 38.46 -53.95
N ARG A 73 18.91 37.90 -52.75
CA ARG A 73 19.60 38.23 -51.48
C ARG A 73 19.38 39.66 -50.99
N ILE A 74 18.27 40.30 -51.38
CA ILE A 74 17.93 41.66 -50.95
C ILE A 74 16.88 41.58 -49.83
N LEU A 75 17.33 41.63 -48.57
CA LEU A 75 16.47 41.64 -47.38
C LEU A 75 16.21 43.06 -46.89
N SER A 76 14.95 43.39 -46.67
CA SER A 76 14.54 44.63 -46.02
C SER A 76 14.79 44.57 -44.50
N LEU A 77 14.91 45.74 -43.86
CA LEU A 77 15.09 45.83 -42.39
C LEU A 77 13.98 45.08 -41.63
N ARG A 78 12.74 45.13 -42.14
CA ARG A 78 11.59 44.44 -41.55
C ARG A 78 11.77 42.92 -41.57
N GLU A 79 12.24 42.35 -42.67
CA GLU A 79 12.47 40.90 -42.78
C GLU A 79 13.63 40.42 -41.92
N LYS A 80 14.69 41.24 -41.80
CA LYS A 80 15.82 40.96 -40.91
C LYS A 80 15.43 40.89 -39.43
N ILE A 81 14.34 41.56 -39.05
CA ILE A 81 13.80 41.54 -37.68
C ILE A 81 12.72 40.47 -37.55
N PHE A 82 11.80 40.40 -38.51
CA PHE A 82 10.61 39.55 -38.42
C PHE A 82 10.93 38.06 -38.52
N PHE A 83 11.85 37.63 -39.40
CA PHE A 83 12.20 36.21 -39.49
C PHE A 83 12.86 35.69 -38.21
N PRO A 84 13.90 36.33 -37.63
CA PRO A 84 14.45 35.88 -36.36
C PRO A 84 13.45 35.98 -35.21
N ALA A 85 12.65 37.04 -35.15
CA ALA A 85 11.64 37.20 -34.10
C ALA A 85 10.59 36.08 -34.13
N ASN A 86 10.10 35.70 -35.32
CA ASN A 86 9.16 34.59 -35.45
C ASN A 86 9.77 33.26 -35.02
N ILE A 87 11.05 33.01 -35.35
CA ILE A 87 11.77 31.80 -34.92
C ILE A 87 11.96 31.78 -33.40
N ILE A 88 12.35 32.90 -32.78
CA ILE A 88 12.50 32.99 -31.32
C ILE A 88 11.16 32.74 -30.63
N LEU A 89 10.08 33.36 -31.13
CA LEU A 89 8.75 33.18 -30.58
C LEU A 89 8.30 31.72 -30.71
N LEU A 90 8.54 31.09 -31.86
CA LEU A 90 8.28 29.67 -32.09
C LEU A 90 9.03 28.78 -31.08
N ILE A 91 10.32 29.01 -30.87
CA ILE A 91 11.14 28.24 -29.92
C ILE A 91 10.59 28.40 -28.50
N ILE A 92 10.26 29.62 -28.08
CA ILE A 92 9.69 29.90 -26.75
C ILE A 92 8.33 29.19 -26.61
N SER A 93 7.45 29.30 -27.61
CA SER A 93 6.16 28.61 -27.59
C SER A 93 6.32 27.10 -27.50
N LEU A 94 7.17 26.49 -28.33
CA LEU A 94 7.43 25.06 -28.28
C LEU A 94 7.99 24.63 -26.92
N PHE A 95 8.91 25.41 -26.34
CA PHE A 95 9.45 25.12 -25.01
C PHE A 95 8.38 25.20 -23.91
N ILE A 96 7.50 26.20 -23.93
CA ILE A 96 6.43 26.34 -22.94
C ILE A 96 5.40 25.20 -23.06
N PHE A 97 4.98 24.85 -24.27
CA PHE A 97 3.95 23.83 -24.49
C PHE A 97 4.47 22.38 -24.37
N PHE A 98 5.71 22.12 -24.77
CA PHE A 98 6.26 20.76 -24.87
C PHE A 98 7.50 20.49 -24.00
N GLY A 99 8.12 21.50 -23.40
CA GLY A 99 9.36 21.33 -22.62
C GLY A 99 9.22 20.46 -21.37
N SER A 100 8.01 20.33 -20.82
CA SER A 100 7.69 19.44 -19.70
C SER A 100 7.09 18.10 -20.14
N LYS A 101 6.83 17.91 -21.43
CA LYS A 101 6.22 16.68 -21.97
C LYS A 101 7.31 15.63 -22.22
N ASP A 102 6.99 14.38 -21.93
CA ASP A 102 7.90 13.28 -22.25
C ASP A 102 7.79 12.92 -23.73
N LEU A 103 8.87 13.21 -24.46
CA LEU A 103 9.04 12.89 -25.88
C LEU A 103 9.74 11.55 -26.10
N SER A 104 10.12 10.84 -25.03
CA SER A 104 10.76 9.52 -25.13
C SER A 104 9.78 8.43 -25.60
N ALA A 105 10.30 7.22 -25.82
CA ALA A 105 9.49 6.07 -26.20
C ALA A 105 8.39 5.80 -25.16
N LYS A 106 7.22 5.37 -25.64
CA LYS A 106 6.10 4.95 -24.77
C LYS A 106 6.46 3.69 -23.98
N THR A 107 7.38 2.89 -24.50
CA THR A 107 7.88 1.67 -23.87
C THR A 107 9.19 1.90 -23.10
N SER A 108 9.46 1.01 -22.15
CA SER A 108 10.75 0.89 -21.46
C SER A 108 11.23 -0.56 -21.53
N ASN A 109 12.54 -0.77 -21.69
CA ASN A 109 13.14 -2.09 -21.54
C ASN A 109 13.30 -2.38 -20.04
N LEU A 110 12.64 -3.42 -19.57
CA LEU A 110 12.91 -4.04 -18.29
C LEU A 110 13.99 -5.10 -18.50
N SER A 111 15.04 -5.10 -17.69
CA SER A 111 16.01 -6.20 -17.65
C SER A 111 15.98 -6.77 -16.24
N PHE A 112 15.85 -8.08 -16.11
CA PHE A 112 15.82 -8.77 -14.84
C PHE A 112 16.56 -10.11 -14.95
N THR A 113 16.98 -10.63 -13.81
CA THR A 113 17.56 -11.97 -13.72
C THR A 113 16.46 -12.95 -13.36
N ASP A 114 16.28 -14.00 -14.17
CA ASP A 114 15.32 -15.07 -13.89
C ASP A 114 15.77 -15.96 -12.73
N ASP A 115 14.93 -16.94 -12.37
CA ASP A 115 15.21 -17.88 -11.28
C ASP A 115 16.42 -18.79 -11.56
N ASP A 116 16.84 -18.92 -12.82
CA ASP A 116 17.98 -19.72 -13.26
C ASP A 116 19.28 -18.89 -13.35
N GLY A 117 19.21 -17.60 -13.04
CA GLY A 117 20.34 -16.68 -13.08
C GLY A 117 20.61 -16.04 -14.45
N ASN A 118 19.71 -16.22 -15.43
CA ASN A 118 19.85 -15.62 -16.76
C ASN A 118 19.28 -14.20 -16.79
N GLU A 119 19.97 -13.28 -17.47
CA GLU A 119 19.41 -11.96 -17.75
C GLU A 119 18.40 -12.04 -18.89
N GLU A 120 17.14 -11.70 -18.61
CA GLU A 120 16.09 -11.50 -19.59
C GLU A 120 15.78 -10.02 -19.76
N SER A 121 15.25 -9.63 -20.93
CA SER A 121 14.73 -8.28 -21.14
C SER A 121 13.41 -8.28 -21.89
N MET A 122 12.45 -7.49 -21.41
CA MET A 122 11.14 -7.30 -22.02
C MET A 122 10.83 -5.82 -22.24
N GLN A 123 10.09 -5.50 -23.30
CA GLN A 123 9.53 -4.16 -23.52
C GLN A 123 8.17 -4.04 -22.85
N VAL A 124 7.99 -3.00 -22.04
CA VAL A 124 6.74 -2.73 -21.31
C VAL A 124 6.27 -1.30 -21.54
N LEU A 125 4.96 -1.10 -21.69
CA LEU A 125 4.37 0.23 -21.81
C LEU A 125 4.46 0.98 -20.46
N LYS A 126 4.99 2.21 -20.50
CA LYS A 126 5.04 3.08 -19.32
C LYS A 126 3.63 3.42 -18.87
N GLU A 127 3.42 3.39 -17.55
CA GLU A 127 2.12 3.57 -16.90
C GLU A 127 1.29 4.76 -17.40
N LYS A 128 1.89 5.94 -17.63
CA LYS A 128 1.15 7.13 -18.10
C LYS A 128 0.52 7.00 -19.50
N TYR A 129 0.89 5.98 -20.26
CA TYR A 129 0.32 5.68 -21.57
C TYR A 129 -0.68 4.53 -21.51
N ARG A 130 -0.92 3.96 -20.32
CA ARG A 130 -1.92 2.91 -20.10
C ARG A 130 -3.31 3.52 -19.99
N THR A 131 -4.31 2.78 -20.45
CA THR A 131 -5.72 3.15 -20.32
C THR A 131 -6.21 2.79 -18.93
N SER A 132 -6.63 3.77 -18.13
CA SER A 132 -7.28 3.50 -16.84
C SER A 132 -8.68 2.93 -17.05
N ILE A 133 -9.01 1.85 -16.36
CA ILE A 133 -10.35 1.23 -16.39
C ILE A 133 -10.85 1.09 -14.95
N PRO A 134 -11.49 2.14 -14.38
CA PRO A 134 -12.12 2.05 -13.08
C PRO A 134 -13.42 1.24 -13.16
N VAL A 135 -13.53 0.19 -12.35
CA VAL A 135 -14.70 -0.69 -12.27
C VAL A 135 -15.28 -0.58 -10.86
N PHE A 136 -16.53 -0.12 -10.80
CA PHE A 136 -17.31 -0.05 -9.56
C PHE A 136 -18.10 -1.32 -9.31
N ASN A 137 -18.58 -1.46 -8.09
CA ASN A 137 -19.56 -2.47 -7.69
C ASN A 137 -20.81 -2.50 -8.58
N PHE A 138 -21.30 -3.72 -8.86
CA PHE A 138 -22.46 -3.97 -9.73
C PHE A 138 -23.73 -4.17 -8.91
N GLU A 139 -24.84 -3.60 -9.35
CA GLU A 139 -26.13 -3.69 -8.65
C GLU A 139 -26.81 -5.04 -8.92
N GLN A 140 -27.30 -5.68 -7.87
CA GLN A 140 -28.06 -6.91 -8.01
C GLN A 140 -29.52 -6.59 -8.40
N GLU A 141 -30.01 -7.15 -9.50
CA GLU A 141 -31.37 -6.89 -9.99
C GLU A 141 -32.43 -7.51 -9.06
N ILE A 142 -32.16 -8.70 -8.54
CA ILE A 142 -33.00 -9.41 -7.58
C ILE A 142 -32.18 -9.62 -6.31
N VAL A 143 -32.51 -8.90 -5.24
CA VAL A 143 -31.76 -8.94 -3.98
C VAL A 143 -31.79 -10.34 -3.37
N ASP A 144 -30.62 -10.98 -3.31
CA ASP A 144 -30.37 -12.24 -2.62
C ASP A 144 -29.07 -12.11 -1.82
N SER A 145 -29.19 -12.24 -0.49
CA SER A 145 -28.05 -12.13 0.42
C SER A 145 -27.00 -13.24 0.20
N SER A 146 -27.39 -14.40 -0.34
CA SER A 146 -26.48 -15.52 -0.57
C SER A 146 -25.44 -15.24 -1.68
N SER A 147 -25.82 -14.40 -2.64
CA SER A 147 -25.03 -14.00 -3.81
C SER A 147 -24.56 -12.55 -3.75
N PHE A 148 -24.89 -11.80 -2.70
CA PHE A 148 -24.51 -10.39 -2.56
C PHE A 148 -23.01 -10.15 -2.73
N TRP A 149 -22.17 -11.09 -2.30
CA TRP A 149 -20.70 -11.03 -2.47
C TRP A 149 -20.25 -10.84 -3.93
N ILE A 150 -21.08 -11.20 -4.92
CA ILE A 150 -20.80 -11.00 -6.35
C ILE A 150 -20.74 -9.51 -6.73
N ASN A 151 -21.43 -8.65 -5.98
CA ASN A 151 -21.30 -7.20 -6.08
C ASN A 151 -19.84 -6.73 -6.01
N TRP A 152 -19.04 -7.37 -5.15
CA TRP A 152 -17.61 -7.13 -4.98
C TRP A 152 -16.74 -8.03 -5.86
N ALA A 153 -17.18 -9.26 -6.11
CA ALA A 153 -16.43 -10.21 -6.93
C ALA A 153 -16.20 -9.71 -8.36
N ILE A 154 -17.21 -9.08 -8.98
CA ILE A 154 -17.10 -8.58 -10.35
C ILE A 154 -15.94 -7.58 -10.50
N PRO A 155 -15.90 -6.45 -9.78
CA PRO A 155 -14.79 -5.49 -9.92
C PRO A 155 -13.44 -6.08 -9.50
N ASP A 156 -13.37 -6.90 -8.44
CA ASP A 156 -12.10 -7.47 -7.97
C ASP A 156 -11.52 -8.50 -8.95
N LEU A 157 -12.34 -9.38 -9.52
CA LEU A 157 -11.86 -10.39 -10.46
C LEU A 157 -11.60 -9.79 -11.84
N LEU A 158 -12.37 -8.79 -12.27
CA LEU A 158 -12.02 -8.01 -13.46
C LEU A 158 -10.71 -7.24 -13.28
N PHE A 159 -10.41 -6.78 -12.06
CA PHE A 159 -9.10 -6.21 -11.74
C PHE A 159 -7.98 -7.26 -11.90
N GLU A 160 -8.13 -8.45 -11.32
CA GLU A 160 -7.13 -9.53 -11.43
C GLU A 160 -6.88 -9.91 -12.90
N ASP A 161 -7.94 -10.03 -13.70
CA ASP A 161 -7.83 -10.40 -15.12
C ASP A 161 -7.18 -9.29 -15.96
N MET A 162 -7.65 -8.05 -15.84
CA MET A 162 -7.11 -6.94 -16.63
C MET A 162 -5.70 -6.54 -16.18
N ALA A 163 -5.29 -6.82 -14.93
CA ALA A 163 -3.97 -6.47 -14.42
C ALA A 163 -2.83 -7.25 -15.11
N GLN A 164 -3.15 -8.31 -15.86
CA GLN A 164 -2.21 -9.04 -16.70
C GLN A 164 -1.74 -8.22 -17.91
N ASP A 165 -2.61 -7.33 -18.42
CA ASP A 165 -2.35 -6.54 -19.62
C ASP A 165 -1.64 -5.22 -19.28
N GLY A 166 -0.38 -5.11 -19.71
CA GLY A 166 0.43 -3.92 -19.50
C GLY A 166 -0.03 -2.67 -20.27
N ASN A 167 -1.09 -2.75 -21.09
CA ASN A 167 -1.73 -1.60 -21.72
C ASN A 167 -2.77 -0.91 -20.85
N VAL A 168 -3.24 -1.54 -19.77
CA VAL A 168 -4.31 -1.01 -18.93
C VAL A 168 -3.84 -0.76 -17.49
N ASN A 169 -4.57 0.11 -16.81
CA ASN A 169 -4.44 0.35 -15.38
C ASN A 169 -5.83 0.12 -14.74
N PRO A 170 -6.17 -1.14 -14.41
CA PRO A 170 -7.46 -1.45 -13.84
C PRO A 170 -7.54 -0.94 -12.40
N LEU A 171 -8.74 -0.56 -11.97
CA LEU A 171 -9.02 -0.18 -10.58
C LEU A 171 -10.33 -0.84 -10.14
N SER A 172 -10.32 -1.51 -8.98
CA SER A 172 -11.53 -1.95 -8.29
C SER A 172 -11.93 -0.87 -7.29
N LEU A 173 -13.14 -0.31 -7.44
CA LEU A 173 -13.65 0.80 -6.63
C LEU A 173 -15.04 0.48 -6.06
N MET A 174 -15.40 1.18 -5.00
CA MET A 174 -16.71 1.04 -4.34
C MET A 174 -17.37 2.41 -4.25
N ALA A 175 -18.59 2.52 -4.75
CA ALA A 175 -19.38 3.74 -4.62
C ALA A 175 -20.87 3.41 -4.52
N SER A 176 -21.59 4.23 -3.75
CA SER A 176 -23.02 4.05 -3.54
C SER A 176 -23.88 4.89 -4.49
N SER A 177 -23.28 5.88 -5.18
CA SER A 177 -24.02 6.79 -6.07
C SER A 177 -23.26 7.17 -7.32
N THR A 178 -23.99 7.55 -8.37
CA THR A 178 -23.41 8.08 -9.62
C THR A 178 -22.54 9.33 -9.40
N SER A 179 -22.92 10.19 -8.44
CA SER A 179 -22.17 11.41 -8.14
C SER A 179 -20.79 11.09 -7.57
N GLU A 180 -20.72 10.15 -6.63
CA GLU A 180 -19.48 9.65 -6.02
C GLU A 180 -18.58 8.99 -7.09
N LYS A 181 -19.17 8.15 -7.95
CA LYS A 181 -18.45 7.54 -9.09
C LYS A 181 -17.80 8.60 -10.02
N ILE A 182 -18.54 9.66 -10.34
CA ILE A 182 -18.05 10.77 -11.16
C ILE A 182 -16.92 11.52 -10.45
N GLU A 183 -17.09 11.81 -9.16
CA GLU A 183 -16.10 12.53 -8.37
C GLU A 183 -14.76 11.76 -8.30
N GLU A 184 -14.82 10.45 -8.03
CA GLU A 184 -13.63 9.60 -7.96
C GLU A 184 -12.92 9.40 -9.30
N THR A 185 -13.66 9.41 -10.42
CA THR A 185 -13.09 9.03 -11.74
C THR A 185 -12.77 10.19 -12.66
N LYS A 186 -13.21 11.41 -12.34
CA LYS A 186 -12.97 12.61 -13.18
C LYS A 186 -11.48 12.88 -13.47
N SER A 187 -10.60 12.50 -12.56
CA SER A 187 -9.13 12.65 -12.70
C SER A 187 -8.43 11.38 -13.21
N LEU A 188 -9.13 10.24 -13.25
CA LEU A 188 -8.56 8.94 -13.57
C LEU A 188 -8.63 8.61 -15.07
N GLY A 189 -9.66 9.09 -15.77
CA GLY A 189 -9.85 8.82 -17.20
C GLY A 189 -11.17 9.37 -17.75
N ASP A 190 -11.44 9.07 -19.02
CA ASP A 190 -12.62 9.56 -19.75
C ASP A 190 -13.91 8.78 -19.43
N PHE A 191 -13.78 7.58 -18.83
CA PHE A 191 -14.88 6.69 -18.53
C PHE A 191 -14.67 5.90 -17.21
N TYR A 192 -15.76 5.33 -16.70
CA TYR A 192 -15.79 4.31 -15.66
C TYR A 192 -16.81 3.22 -16.02
N VAL A 193 -16.71 2.09 -15.33
CA VAL A 193 -17.58 0.93 -15.50
C VAL A 193 -18.40 0.72 -14.24
N ASP A 194 -19.71 0.58 -14.38
CA ASP A 194 -20.61 -0.01 -13.39
C ASP A 194 -21.55 -1.00 -14.08
N GLY A 195 -22.59 -1.50 -13.43
CA GLY A 195 -23.52 -2.38 -14.11
C GLY A 195 -24.52 -3.05 -13.19
N SER A 196 -25.21 -4.04 -13.75
CA SER A 196 -26.13 -4.90 -13.01
C SER A 196 -25.80 -6.37 -13.19
N TYR A 197 -26.28 -7.21 -12.27
CA TYR A 197 -26.24 -8.65 -12.41
C TYR A 197 -27.50 -9.33 -11.84
N SER A 198 -27.81 -10.50 -12.39
CA SER A 198 -28.83 -11.42 -11.89
C SER A 198 -28.36 -12.87 -12.02
N ILE A 199 -28.93 -13.74 -11.18
CA ILE A 199 -28.66 -15.17 -11.17
C ILE A 199 -30.01 -15.88 -11.17
N THR A 200 -30.22 -16.78 -12.13
CA THR A 200 -31.45 -17.56 -12.25
C THR A 200 -31.08 -18.96 -12.70
N ASP A 201 -31.49 -19.98 -11.95
CA ASP A 201 -31.21 -21.39 -12.26
C ASP A 201 -29.72 -21.66 -12.59
N GLU A 202 -28.81 -21.17 -11.73
CA GLU A 202 -27.33 -21.25 -11.91
C GLU A 202 -26.78 -20.53 -13.15
N THR A 203 -27.62 -19.81 -13.88
CA THR A 203 -27.22 -18.95 -15.00
C THR A 203 -26.97 -17.54 -14.48
N TYR A 204 -25.76 -17.03 -14.72
CA TYR A 204 -25.38 -15.65 -14.46
C TYR A 204 -25.74 -14.78 -15.66
N SER A 205 -26.28 -13.60 -15.39
CA SER A 205 -26.49 -12.53 -16.36
C SER A 205 -25.82 -11.26 -15.82
N ILE A 206 -24.79 -10.77 -16.50
CA ILE A 206 -23.99 -9.62 -16.05
C ILE A 206 -23.98 -8.57 -17.15
N SER A 207 -24.34 -7.34 -16.79
CA SER A 207 -24.49 -6.21 -17.71
C SER A 207 -23.53 -5.06 -17.37
N PRO A 208 -22.25 -5.12 -17.78
CA PRO A 208 -21.35 -3.99 -17.67
C PRO A 208 -21.87 -2.78 -18.46
N THR A 209 -21.69 -1.62 -17.87
CA THR A 209 -22.12 -0.31 -18.37
C THR A 209 -20.96 0.65 -18.28
N ILE A 210 -20.48 1.11 -19.44
CA ILE A 210 -19.40 2.07 -19.56
C ILE A 210 -20.04 3.46 -19.64
N ARG A 211 -19.61 4.37 -18.76
CA ARG A 211 -20.16 5.73 -18.63
C ARG A 211 -19.05 6.75 -18.72
N ASN A 212 -19.37 7.95 -19.20
CA ASN A 212 -18.43 9.05 -19.24
C ASN A 212 -18.15 9.57 -17.81
N SER A 213 -16.87 9.66 -17.43
CA SER A 213 -16.47 10.06 -16.06
C SER A 213 -16.83 11.50 -15.70
N SER A 214 -17.09 12.37 -16.67
CA SER A 214 -17.42 13.77 -16.39
C SER A 214 -18.91 14.00 -16.12
N ASN A 215 -19.80 13.14 -16.61
CA ASN A 215 -21.25 13.38 -16.55
C ASN A 215 -22.12 12.13 -16.38
N GLY A 216 -21.54 10.93 -16.27
CA GLY A 216 -22.26 9.66 -16.06
C GLY A 216 -23.08 9.18 -17.25
N LYS A 217 -22.98 9.85 -18.42
CA LYS A 217 -23.73 9.46 -19.62
C LYS A 217 -23.24 8.11 -20.13
N LEU A 218 -24.18 7.24 -20.49
CA LEU A 218 -23.93 5.95 -21.13
C LEU A 218 -23.08 6.13 -22.41
N ILE A 219 -22.00 5.36 -22.50
CA ILE A 219 -21.14 5.23 -23.69
C ILE A 219 -21.49 3.91 -24.39
N ALA A 220 -21.43 2.80 -23.65
CA ALA A 220 -21.69 1.47 -24.16
C ALA A 220 -22.16 0.56 -23.03
N SER A 221 -22.92 -0.49 -23.37
CA SER A 221 -23.30 -1.55 -22.46
C SER A 221 -23.55 -2.82 -23.27
N ASN A 222 -23.28 -3.96 -22.66
CA ASN A 222 -23.59 -5.26 -23.22
C ASN A 222 -24.01 -6.19 -22.08
N THR A 223 -24.75 -7.26 -22.38
CA THR A 223 -25.17 -8.27 -21.40
C THR A 223 -24.54 -9.61 -21.76
N PHE A 224 -23.92 -10.24 -20.78
CA PHE A 224 -23.25 -11.53 -20.91
C PHE A 224 -24.01 -12.54 -20.06
N VAL A 225 -24.33 -13.68 -20.67
CA VAL A 225 -25.14 -14.73 -20.05
C VAL A 225 -24.42 -16.06 -20.19
N GLY A 226 -24.35 -16.81 -19.09
CA GLY A 226 -23.77 -18.15 -19.08
C GLY A 226 -23.80 -18.78 -17.69
N ASN A 227 -23.36 -20.03 -17.61
CA ASN A 227 -23.37 -20.78 -16.34
C ASN A 227 -22.02 -20.69 -15.61
N ASP A 228 -21.01 -20.15 -16.29
CA ASP A 228 -19.66 -20.07 -15.79
C ASP A 228 -19.28 -18.63 -15.49
N PHE A 229 -19.33 -18.29 -14.20
CA PHE A 229 -19.10 -16.92 -13.75
C PHE A 229 -17.74 -16.37 -14.20
N LEU A 230 -16.67 -17.18 -14.13
CA LEU A 230 -15.32 -16.71 -14.43
C LEU A 230 -15.11 -16.55 -15.94
N GLU A 231 -15.62 -17.47 -16.77
CA GLU A 231 -15.55 -17.31 -18.24
C GLU A 231 -16.35 -16.09 -18.73
N ILE A 232 -17.46 -15.76 -18.05
CA ILE A 232 -18.20 -14.52 -18.32
C ILE A 232 -17.34 -13.30 -18.00
N LEU A 233 -16.63 -13.31 -16.87
CA LEU A 233 -15.74 -12.20 -16.51
C LEU A 233 -14.56 -12.05 -17.48
N ASP A 234 -13.95 -13.16 -17.92
CA ASP A 234 -12.93 -13.15 -18.99
C ASP A 234 -13.49 -12.52 -20.28
N SER A 235 -14.75 -12.84 -20.63
CA SER A 235 -15.43 -12.24 -21.79
C SER A 235 -15.72 -10.75 -21.61
N ILE A 236 -16.09 -10.34 -20.39
CA ILE A 236 -16.34 -8.94 -20.03
C ILE A 236 -15.04 -8.14 -20.09
N SER A 237 -13.93 -8.67 -19.58
CA SER A 237 -12.65 -7.94 -19.59
C SER A 237 -12.16 -7.69 -21.01
N ILE A 238 -12.34 -8.63 -21.94
CA ILE A 238 -12.06 -8.45 -23.37
C ILE A 238 -12.93 -7.33 -23.94
N TYR A 239 -14.25 -7.37 -23.68
CA TYR A 239 -15.18 -6.34 -24.12
C TYR A 239 -14.82 -4.94 -23.60
N LEU A 240 -14.47 -4.81 -22.31
CA LEU A 240 -14.06 -3.55 -21.72
C LEU A 240 -12.79 -3.01 -22.39
N ARG A 241 -11.80 -3.86 -22.64
CA ARG A 241 -10.56 -3.50 -23.34
C ARG A 241 -10.82 -3.07 -24.80
N ASP A 242 -11.67 -3.80 -25.52
CA ASP A 242 -12.06 -3.46 -26.91
C ASP A 242 -12.75 -2.09 -27.01
N VAL A 243 -13.77 -1.85 -26.18
CA VAL A 243 -14.54 -0.58 -26.22
C VAL A 243 -13.67 0.61 -25.83
N THR A 244 -12.62 0.38 -25.04
CA THR A 244 -11.71 1.42 -24.56
C THR A 244 -10.47 1.61 -25.45
N GLY A 245 -10.44 0.96 -26.62
CA GLY A 245 -9.44 1.17 -27.66
C GLY A 245 -8.18 0.30 -27.54
N ILE A 246 -8.22 -0.75 -26.72
CA ILE A 246 -7.20 -1.79 -26.62
C ILE A 246 -7.64 -2.97 -27.49
N ASP A 247 -7.33 -2.88 -28.78
CA ASP A 247 -7.64 -3.94 -29.76
C ASP A 247 -6.84 -5.23 -29.53
N GLU A 248 -7.26 -6.30 -30.22
CA GLU A 248 -6.65 -7.64 -30.15
C GLU A 248 -5.12 -7.60 -30.33
N LYS A 249 -4.60 -6.81 -31.29
CA LYS A 249 -3.16 -6.72 -31.54
C LYS A 249 -2.38 -6.12 -30.37
N LYS A 250 -2.99 -5.23 -29.59
CA LYS A 250 -2.38 -4.68 -28.37
C LYS A 250 -2.47 -5.67 -27.22
N ARG A 251 -3.62 -6.36 -27.09
CA ARG A 251 -3.82 -7.38 -26.04
C ARG A 251 -2.84 -8.55 -26.18
N ASP A 252 -2.65 -9.05 -27.41
CA ASP A 252 -1.75 -10.17 -27.74
C ASP A 252 -0.26 -9.91 -27.41
N LEU A 253 0.10 -8.70 -26.98
CA LEU A 253 1.44 -8.38 -26.49
C LEU A 253 1.71 -8.92 -25.09
N TYR A 254 0.66 -9.21 -24.32
CA TYR A 254 0.76 -9.68 -22.94
C TYR A 254 0.03 -11.02 -22.78
N PRO A 255 0.49 -11.90 -21.88
CA PRO A 255 -0.27 -13.09 -21.50
C PRO A 255 -1.64 -12.69 -20.93
N ASP A 256 -2.69 -13.37 -21.35
CA ASP A 256 -4.07 -13.23 -20.88
C ASP A 256 -4.52 -14.63 -20.41
N LEU A 257 -4.10 -15.02 -19.20
CA LEU A 257 -4.43 -16.32 -18.64
C LEU A 257 -5.87 -16.29 -18.13
N PRO A 258 -6.71 -17.30 -18.42
CA PRO A 258 -8.06 -17.37 -17.88
C PRO A 258 -8.06 -17.24 -16.35
N LEU A 259 -9.07 -16.56 -15.79
CA LEU A 259 -9.18 -16.35 -14.34
C LEU A 259 -9.04 -17.66 -13.53
N LYS A 260 -9.63 -18.76 -14.03
CA LYS A 260 -9.56 -20.07 -13.39
C LYS A 260 -8.16 -20.65 -13.30
N GLU A 261 -7.31 -20.35 -14.28
CA GLU A 261 -6.00 -20.96 -14.41
C GLU A 261 -5.00 -20.32 -13.45
N HIS A 262 -5.07 -18.99 -13.29
CA HIS A 262 -4.16 -18.25 -12.43
C HIS A 262 -4.70 -17.97 -11.01
N LEU A 263 -6.02 -18.00 -10.79
CA LEU A 263 -6.62 -17.94 -9.45
C LEU A 263 -6.93 -19.34 -8.92
N SER A 264 -8.14 -19.83 -9.20
CA SER A 264 -8.61 -21.16 -8.77
C SER A 264 -9.74 -21.66 -9.65
N PHE A 265 -9.78 -22.98 -9.86
CA PHE A 265 -10.88 -23.67 -10.53
C PHE A 265 -12.09 -23.90 -9.59
N ASP A 266 -11.93 -23.71 -8.28
CA ASP A 266 -12.98 -23.93 -7.30
C ASP A 266 -13.68 -22.60 -6.92
N MET A 267 -14.96 -22.48 -7.29
CA MET A 267 -15.75 -21.28 -7.02
C MET A 267 -15.91 -20.97 -5.53
N LYS A 268 -15.81 -21.97 -4.65
CA LYS A 268 -15.82 -21.75 -3.20
C LYS A 268 -14.51 -21.10 -2.75
N ALA A 269 -13.37 -21.50 -3.32
CA ALA A 269 -12.09 -20.85 -3.05
C ALA A 269 -12.09 -19.39 -3.52
N ILE A 270 -12.64 -19.11 -4.71
CA ILE A 270 -12.81 -17.75 -5.24
C ILE A 270 -13.72 -16.90 -4.34
N LYS A 271 -14.87 -17.44 -3.92
CA LYS A 271 -15.76 -16.75 -2.98
C LYS A 271 -15.02 -16.36 -1.70
N PHE A 272 -14.27 -17.28 -1.11
CA PHE A 272 -13.47 -16.97 0.08
C PHE A 272 -12.39 -15.92 -0.19
N TYR A 273 -11.70 -15.97 -1.33
CA TYR A 273 -10.72 -14.96 -1.71
C TYR A 273 -11.33 -13.55 -1.79
N VAL A 274 -12.49 -13.40 -2.45
CA VAL A 274 -13.21 -12.12 -2.54
C VAL A 274 -13.70 -11.64 -1.17
N LEU A 275 -14.27 -12.53 -0.36
CA LEU A 275 -14.68 -12.20 1.02
C LEU A 275 -13.47 -11.83 1.90
N ALA A 276 -12.28 -12.33 1.59
CA ALA A 276 -11.07 -11.99 2.32
C ALA A 276 -10.62 -10.55 2.08
N ILE A 277 -10.71 -10.10 0.82
CA ILE A 277 -10.39 -8.74 0.40
C ILE A 277 -11.37 -7.74 1.02
N ASN A 278 -12.67 -8.06 1.00
CA ASN A 278 -13.72 -7.08 1.32
C ASN A 278 -14.25 -7.15 2.76
N GLU A 279 -14.19 -8.30 3.42
CA GLU A 279 -14.76 -8.49 4.75
C GLU A 279 -13.72 -8.84 5.81
N ASN A 280 -13.06 -9.99 5.65
CA ASN A 280 -12.18 -10.53 6.69
C ASN A 280 -11.00 -11.33 6.10
N PRO A 281 -9.75 -10.86 6.26
CA PRO A 281 -8.54 -11.50 5.70
C PRO A 281 -8.36 -12.97 6.05
N VAL A 282 -8.99 -13.45 7.13
CA VAL A 282 -9.11 -14.87 7.46
C VAL A 282 -9.52 -15.73 6.28
N ASN A 283 -10.45 -15.25 5.43
CA ASN A 283 -10.98 -16.05 4.35
C ASN A 283 -9.90 -16.43 3.32
N PHE A 284 -8.75 -15.75 3.28
CA PHE A 284 -7.61 -16.21 2.47
C PHE A 284 -7.15 -17.61 2.88
N GLN A 285 -7.16 -17.92 4.19
CA GLN A 285 -6.84 -19.26 4.66
C GLN A 285 -7.86 -20.28 4.15
N HIS A 286 -9.15 -19.99 4.26
CA HIS A 286 -10.21 -20.88 3.75
C HIS A 286 -10.11 -21.10 2.24
N ALA A 287 -9.74 -20.06 1.48
CA ALA A 287 -9.47 -20.20 0.05
C ALA A 287 -8.35 -21.24 -0.21
N THR A 288 -7.27 -21.19 0.57
CA THR A 288 -6.14 -22.14 0.44
C THR A 288 -6.41 -23.53 1.01
N GLU A 289 -7.38 -23.68 1.92
CA GLU A 289 -7.85 -24.99 2.41
C GLU A 289 -8.70 -25.71 1.36
N VAL A 290 -9.50 -24.94 0.61
CA VAL A 290 -10.28 -25.45 -0.52
C VAL A 290 -9.37 -25.73 -1.72
N ASP A 291 -8.46 -24.81 -2.05
CA ASP A 291 -7.47 -24.97 -3.12
C ASP A 291 -6.05 -24.70 -2.61
N SER A 292 -5.35 -25.79 -2.30
CA SER A 292 -3.95 -25.77 -1.82
C SER A 292 -2.93 -25.23 -2.82
N THR A 293 -3.34 -24.89 -4.05
CA THR A 293 -2.47 -24.35 -5.10
C THR A 293 -2.75 -22.88 -5.42
N PHE A 294 -3.66 -22.23 -4.69
CA PHE A 294 -4.07 -20.85 -4.91
C PHE A 294 -3.01 -19.85 -4.43
N ALA A 295 -2.04 -19.56 -5.30
CA ALA A 295 -0.86 -18.77 -4.98
C ALA A 295 -1.19 -17.34 -4.48
N MET A 296 -2.16 -16.67 -5.10
CA MET A 296 -2.57 -15.32 -4.71
C MET A 296 -3.19 -15.28 -3.31
N ALA A 297 -3.98 -16.28 -2.92
CA ALA A 297 -4.51 -16.36 -1.56
C ALA A 297 -3.40 -16.54 -0.51
N TYR A 298 -2.38 -17.36 -0.78
CA TYR A 298 -1.20 -17.46 0.10
C TYR A 298 -0.46 -16.13 0.21
N LYS A 299 -0.20 -15.45 -0.92
CA LYS A 299 0.48 -14.15 -0.97
C LYS A 299 -0.29 -13.10 -0.17
N SER A 300 -1.59 -12.96 -0.41
CA SER A 300 -2.42 -11.93 0.25
C SER A 300 -2.51 -12.16 1.76
N LEU A 301 -2.58 -13.42 2.22
CA LEU A 301 -2.49 -13.73 3.65
C LEU A 301 -1.11 -13.39 4.22
N ALA A 302 -0.04 -13.72 3.50
CA ALA A 302 1.32 -13.43 3.92
C ALA A 302 1.58 -11.92 4.05
N ASP A 303 1.09 -11.12 3.09
CA ASP A 303 1.14 -9.65 3.09
C ASP A 303 0.42 -9.07 4.32
N PHE A 304 -0.77 -9.58 4.62
CA PHE A 304 -1.54 -9.17 5.79
C PHE A 304 -0.76 -9.45 7.09
N LEU A 305 -0.23 -10.66 7.24
CA LEU A 305 0.54 -11.07 8.41
C LEU A 305 1.83 -10.25 8.56
N LEU A 306 2.57 -10.04 7.47
CA LEU A 306 3.80 -9.25 7.47
C LEU A 306 3.54 -7.81 7.88
N TYR A 307 2.50 -7.19 7.31
CA TYR A 307 2.16 -5.80 7.60
C TYR A 307 1.81 -5.56 9.06
N TRP A 308 1.00 -6.45 9.64
CA TRP A 308 0.59 -6.35 11.04
C TRP A 308 1.61 -6.94 12.02
N ASN A 309 2.75 -7.46 11.52
CA ASN A 309 3.77 -8.14 12.31
C ASN A 309 3.21 -9.31 13.13
N ILE A 310 2.33 -10.09 12.52
CA ILE A 310 1.69 -11.24 13.15
C ILE A 310 2.29 -12.50 12.53
N GLY A 311 3.00 -13.31 13.32
CA GLY A 311 3.49 -14.60 12.85
C GLY A 311 4.53 -14.50 11.73
N LEU A 312 5.71 -13.91 11.96
CA LEU A 312 6.75 -13.77 10.91
C LEU A 312 7.08 -15.10 10.22
N LYS A 313 7.25 -16.17 11.00
CA LYS A 313 7.52 -17.53 10.50
C LYS A 313 6.35 -18.11 9.70
N GLU A 314 5.11 -17.77 10.05
CA GLU A 314 3.93 -18.12 9.26
C GLU A 314 3.91 -17.34 7.94
N SER A 315 4.12 -16.02 7.99
CA SER A 315 4.24 -15.18 6.79
C SER A 315 5.33 -15.69 5.84
N GLN A 316 6.53 -16.03 6.34
CA GLN A 316 7.60 -16.64 5.54
C GLN A 316 7.17 -17.94 4.87
N THR A 317 6.51 -18.85 5.60
CA THR A 317 6.01 -20.11 5.04
C THR A 317 4.91 -19.90 4.00
N LEU A 318 4.02 -18.93 4.21
CA LEU A 318 3.00 -18.59 3.22
C LEU A 318 3.62 -17.99 1.96
N TYR A 319 4.66 -17.14 2.08
CA TYR A 319 5.42 -16.68 0.93
C TYR A 319 6.17 -17.81 0.22
N ASP A 320 6.69 -18.81 0.94
CA ASP A 320 7.31 -19.98 0.32
C ASP A 320 6.28 -20.83 -0.44
N LYS A 321 5.05 -20.97 0.09
CA LYS A 321 3.94 -21.63 -0.62
C LYS A 321 3.49 -20.83 -1.85
N ALA A 322 3.33 -19.51 -1.73
CA ALA A 322 3.02 -18.64 -2.85
C ALA A 322 4.11 -18.73 -3.93
N TYR A 323 5.39 -18.69 -3.52
CA TYR A 323 6.53 -18.82 -4.42
C TYR A 323 6.53 -20.18 -5.13
N LYS A 324 6.24 -21.28 -4.43
CA LYS A 324 6.13 -22.62 -5.04
C LYS A 324 5.13 -22.67 -6.19
N PHE A 325 3.99 -21.98 -6.08
CA PHE A 325 2.92 -21.98 -7.09
C PHE A 325 2.94 -20.77 -8.02
N ARG A 326 3.91 -19.85 -7.86
CA ARG A 326 3.98 -18.58 -8.62
C ARG A 326 3.90 -18.75 -10.13
N LYS A 327 4.40 -19.84 -10.70
CA LYS A 327 4.43 -20.07 -12.16
C LYS A 327 3.04 -20.16 -12.79
N LYS A 328 1.97 -20.28 -11.99
CA LYS A 328 0.57 -20.14 -12.45
C LYS A 328 0.14 -18.70 -12.69
N LEU A 329 0.90 -17.74 -12.14
CA LEU A 329 0.56 -16.33 -12.16
C LEU A 329 1.22 -15.61 -13.33
N PRO A 330 0.67 -14.47 -13.76
CA PRO A 330 1.34 -13.57 -14.68
C PRO A 330 2.63 -13.00 -14.05
N TYR A 331 3.55 -12.57 -14.92
CA TYR A 331 4.93 -12.24 -14.53
C TYR A 331 5.02 -11.14 -13.46
N ASN A 332 4.15 -10.13 -13.50
CA ASN A 332 4.08 -9.06 -12.50
C ASN A 332 3.75 -9.61 -11.09
N GLN A 333 2.80 -10.53 -10.97
CA GLN A 333 2.42 -11.11 -9.69
C GLN A 333 3.50 -12.08 -9.17
N GLN A 334 4.18 -12.81 -10.06
CA GLN A 334 5.36 -13.60 -9.68
C GLN A 334 6.43 -12.71 -9.04
N PHE A 335 6.66 -11.54 -9.64
CA PHE A 335 7.61 -10.57 -9.14
C PHE A 335 7.24 -10.03 -7.75
N GLU A 336 5.96 -9.69 -7.54
CA GLU A 336 5.47 -9.26 -6.23
C GLU A 336 5.76 -10.31 -5.15
N ILE A 337 5.47 -11.58 -5.42
CA ILE A 337 5.76 -12.68 -4.49
C ILE A 337 7.25 -12.72 -4.14
N MET A 338 8.14 -12.59 -5.12
CA MET A 338 9.59 -12.60 -4.89
C MET A 338 10.03 -11.41 -4.03
N LEU A 339 9.55 -10.20 -4.34
CA LEU A 339 9.86 -8.99 -3.59
C LEU A 339 9.49 -9.13 -2.12
N TYR A 340 8.24 -9.48 -1.83
CA TYR A 340 7.76 -9.56 -0.46
C TYR A 340 8.34 -10.76 0.30
N ARG A 341 8.66 -11.85 -0.39
CA ARG A 341 9.45 -12.94 0.19
C ARG A 341 10.82 -12.45 0.64
N HIS A 342 11.55 -11.70 -0.20
CA HIS A 342 12.83 -11.11 0.22
C HIS A 342 12.67 -10.17 1.42
N MET A 343 11.60 -9.39 1.49
CA MET A 343 11.30 -8.56 2.66
C MET A 343 11.03 -9.39 3.92
N ALA A 344 10.25 -10.47 3.82
CA ALA A 344 9.95 -11.35 4.95
C ALA A 344 11.19 -12.10 5.50
N TYR A 345 12.21 -12.30 4.65
CA TYR A 345 13.52 -12.85 5.03
C TYR A 345 14.58 -11.76 5.31
N GLU A 346 14.17 -10.48 5.37
CA GLU A 346 15.05 -9.32 5.63
C GLU A 346 16.22 -9.18 4.63
N GLU A 347 16.06 -9.70 3.41
CA GLU A 347 17.02 -9.58 2.31
C GLU A 347 16.88 -8.20 1.62
N TRP A 348 17.06 -7.13 2.40
CA TRP A 348 16.68 -5.76 2.04
C TRP A 348 17.29 -5.24 0.74
N ASP A 349 18.55 -5.59 0.44
CA ASP A 349 19.24 -5.13 -0.76
C ASP A 349 18.63 -5.74 -2.04
N LYS A 350 18.22 -7.01 -1.99
CA LYS A 350 17.54 -7.66 -3.12
C LYS A 350 16.14 -7.10 -3.30
N ALA A 351 15.39 -6.96 -2.20
CA ALA A 351 14.06 -6.37 -2.19
C ALA A 351 14.07 -4.93 -2.74
N GLU A 352 15.08 -4.12 -2.38
CA GLU A 352 15.19 -2.75 -2.89
C GLU A 352 15.43 -2.70 -4.39
N GLN A 353 16.37 -3.51 -4.89
CA GLN A 353 16.66 -3.60 -6.31
C GLN A 353 15.41 -3.99 -7.10
N MET A 354 14.67 -4.96 -6.57
CA MET A 354 13.41 -5.40 -7.14
C MET A 354 12.34 -4.30 -7.16
N ALA A 355 12.07 -3.66 -6.03
CA ALA A 355 11.09 -2.58 -5.95
C ALA A 355 11.44 -1.41 -6.89
N LYS A 356 12.72 -1.01 -6.96
CA LYS A 356 13.18 0.03 -7.89
C LYS A 356 13.01 -0.37 -9.36
N LEU A 357 13.21 -1.64 -9.69
CA LEU A 357 13.04 -2.13 -11.05
C LEU A 357 11.59 -1.98 -11.50
N GLN A 358 10.62 -2.39 -10.67
CA GLN A 358 9.20 -2.27 -10.99
C GLN A 358 8.73 -0.82 -11.04
N LEU A 359 9.21 0.03 -10.12
CA LEU A 359 8.86 1.45 -10.11
C LEU A 359 9.37 2.22 -11.34
N LYS A 360 10.31 1.68 -12.13
CA LYS A 360 10.65 2.25 -13.44
C LYS A 360 9.52 2.10 -14.47
N VAL A 361 8.71 1.05 -14.32
CA VAL A 361 7.63 0.67 -15.26
C VAL A 361 6.28 1.19 -14.78
N THR A 362 5.99 0.95 -13.49
CA THR A 362 4.74 1.32 -12.80
C THR A 362 5.05 2.26 -11.64
N PRO A 363 5.50 3.50 -11.91
CA PRO A 363 5.94 4.43 -10.88
C PRO A 363 4.84 4.81 -9.86
N LYS A 364 3.56 4.67 -10.18
CA LYS A 364 2.42 4.93 -9.26
C LYS A 364 1.88 3.69 -8.55
N ASN A 365 2.45 2.50 -8.77
CA ASN A 365 2.00 1.30 -8.07
C ASN A 365 2.26 1.42 -6.55
N LEU A 366 1.18 1.49 -5.78
CA LEU A 366 1.22 1.74 -4.33
C LEU A 366 1.95 0.65 -3.55
N GLN A 367 1.88 -0.61 -3.99
CA GLN A 367 2.53 -1.72 -3.28
C GLN A 367 4.05 -1.61 -3.37
N PHE A 368 4.59 -1.37 -4.58
CA PHE A 368 6.04 -1.19 -4.76
C PHE A 368 6.56 0.09 -4.11
N GLN A 369 5.79 1.18 -4.15
CA GLN A 369 6.13 2.41 -3.45
C GLN A 369 6.24 2.15 -1.95
N ARG A 370 5.21 1.54 -1.36
CA ARG A 370 5.17 1.21 0.07
C ARG A 370 6.28 0.25 0.48
N ALA A 371 6.56 -0.77 -0.32
CA ALA A 371 7.68 -1.68 -0.10
C ALA A 371 9.01 -0.90 0.00
N LEU A 372 9.27 0.02 -0.94
CA LEU A 372 10.49 0.82 -0.93
C LEU A 372 10.57 1.78 0.26
N HIS A 373 9.44 2.37 0.69
CA HIS A 373 9.37 3.16 1.92
C HIS A 373 9.66 2.34 3.17
N ILE A 374 9.10 1.12 3.27
CA ILE A 374 9.40 0.18 4.37
C ILE A 374 10.89 -0.14 4.37
N ILE A 375 11.46 -0.52 3.23
CA ILE A 375 12.88 -0.88 3.11
C ILE A 375 13.77 0.28 3.58
N TYR A 376 13.52 1.52 3.13
CA TYR A 376 14.31 2.66 3.58
C TYR A 376 14.13 2.97 5.06
N ALA A 377 12.93 2.81 5.62
CA ALA A 377 12.67 3.01 7.04
C ALA A 377 13.40 1.95 7.88
N GLN A 378 13.30 0.66 7.53
CA GLN A 378 13.94 -0.45 8.26
C GLN A 378 15.47 -0.42 8.17
N THR A 379 16.02 0.02 7.03
CA THR A 379 17.48 0.13 6.83
C THR A 379 18.06 1.48 7.27
N GLY A 380 17.26 2.37 7.87
CA GLY A 380 17.70 3.68 8.36
C GLY A 380 18.13 4.68 7.26
N ARG A 381 17.76 4.45 6.00
CA ARG A 381 18.17 5.27 4.84
C ARG A 381 17.27 6.48 4.63
N MET A 382 17.18 7.33 5.65
CA MET A 382 16.24 8.45 5.74
C MET A 382 16.36 9.48 4.61
N LYS A 383 17.58 9.74 4.12
CA LYS A 383 17.77 10.64 2.97
C LYS A 383 17.14 10.07 1.70
N ALA A 384 17.32 8.77 1.45
CA ALA A 384 16.73 8.10 0.30
C ALA A 384 15.20 8.06 0.41
N LYS A 385 14.68 7.79 1.62
CA LYS A 385 13.25 7.86 1.94
C LYS A 385 12.65 9.23 1.56
N PHE A 386 13.24 10.31 2.04
CA PHE A 386 12.77 11.67 1.77
C PHE A 386 12.81 12.04 0.29
N GLU A 387 13.90 11.72 -0.42
CA GLU A 387 14.00 11.96 -1.86
C GLU A 387 12.93 11.19 -2.63
N PHE A 388 12.67 9.95 -2.22
CA PHE A 388 11.63 9.11 -2.81
C PHE A 388 10.22 9.65 -2.54
N SER A 389 9.91 10.11 -1.32
CA SER A 389 8.62 10.71 -1.00
C SER A 389 8.32 11.96 -1.84
N LYS A 390 9.33 12.79 -2.16
CA LYS A 390 9.16 13.92 -3.08
C LYS A 390 8.81 13.47 -4.50
N ILE A 391 9.41 12.39 -4.97
CA ILE A 391 9.10 11.80 -6.29
C ILE A 391 7.67 11.26 -6.28
N ASN A 392 7.26 10.52 -5.25
CA ASN A 392 5.90 9.98 -5.18
C ASN A 392 4.84 11.08 -5.11
N TYR A 393 5.09 12.15 -4.35
CA TYR A 393 4.19 13.31 -4.31
C TYR A 393 4.08 14.01 -5.67
N SER A 394 5.20 14.14 -6.42
CA SER A 394 5.14 14.76 -7.76
C SER A 394 4.46 13.87 -8.81
N LEU A 395 4.45 12.55 -8.60
CA LEU A 395 3.72 11.60 -9.43
C LEU A 395 2.22 11.59 -9.11
N ASP A 396 1.88 11.67 -7.83
CA ASP A 396 0.51 11.68 -7.33
C ASP A 396 0.43 12.47 -6.00
N PRO A 397 -0.19 13.67 -6.02
CA PRO A 397 -0.36 14.50 -4.82
C PRO A 397 -1.12 13.83 -3.67
N LEU A 398 -1.88 12.75 -3.91
CA LEU A 398 -2.52 11.98 -2.84
C LEU A 398 -1.51 11.35 -1.87
N ASN A 399 -0.26 11.19 -2.28
CA ASN A 399 0.85 10.70 -1.44
C ASN A 399 1.47 11.76 -0.52
N TRP A 400 0.81 12.91 -0.34
CA TRP A 400 1.31 14.02 0.49
C TRP A 400 1.61 13.61 1.94
N ASN A 401 0.86 12.65 2.50
CA ASN A 401 0.99 12.23 3.90
C ASN A 401 2.40 11.72 4.24
N MET A 402 3.01 10.94 3.35
CA MET A 402 4.36 10.40 3.52
C MET A 402 5.40 11.52 3.48
N LEU A 403 5.27 12.44 2.53
CA LEU A 403 6.16 13.60 2.42
C LEU A 403 6.00 14.54 3.62
N CYS A 404 4.77 14.70 4.12
CA CYS A 404 4.50 15.47 5.33
C CYS A 404 5.23 14.89 6.54
N GLU A 405 5.08 13.59 6.84
CA GLU A 405 5.81 12.96 7.95
C GLU A 405 7.34 13.06 7.78
N ASP A 406 7.85 12.96 6.54
CA ASP A 406 9.28 13.19 6.31
C ASP A 406 9.70 14.64 6.56
N PHE A 407 8.87 15.64 6.22
CA PHE A 407 9.13 17.03 6.59
C PHE A 407 9.16 17.22 8.10
N LEU A 408 8.22 16.59 8.83
CA LEU A 408 8.20 16.62 10.30
C LEU A 408 9.44 15.96 10.90
N PHE A 409 9.91 14.85 10.33
CA PHE A 409 11.14 14.18 10.77
C PHE A 409 12.39 15.03 10.51
N MET A 410 12.37 15.87 9.47
CA MET A 410 13.47 16.77 9.11
C MET A 410 13.40 18.17 9.75
N ASP A 411 12.45 18.40 10.67
CA ASP A 411 12.15 19.70 11.31
C ASP A 411 11.78 20.81 10.31
N LYS A 412 11.20 20.44 9.16
CA LYS A 412 10.76 21.37 8.10
C LYS A 412 9.28 21.69 8.25
N TYR A 413 8.89 22.21 9.42
CA TYR A 413 7.48 22.40 9.77
C TYR A 413 6.74 23.36 8.84
N ASP A 414 7.38 24.46 8.42
CA ASP A 414 6.77 25.40 7.46
C ASP A 414 6.42 24.72 6.15
N LYS A 415 7.28 23.83 5.64
CA LYS A 415 7.00 23.07 4.41
C LYS A 415 5.89 22.06 4.59
N ALA A 416 5.79 21.44 5.77
CA ALA A 416 4.66 20.56 6.09
C ALA A 416 3.35 21.36 6.13
N ILE A 417 3.35 22.55 6.73
CA ILE A 417 2.20 23.46 6.78
C ILE A 417 1.79 23.89 5.37
N GLU A 418 2.73 24.37 4.55
CA GLU A 418 2.48 24.76 3.15
C GLU A 418 1.86 23.59 2.36
N LEU A 419 2.44 22.39 2.47
CA LEU A 419 1.94 21.19 1.80
C LEU A 419 0.50 20.85 2.22
N ILE A 420 0.22 20.82 3.52
CA ILE A 420 -1.12 20.49 4.02
C ILE A 420 -2.12 21.60 3.65
N GLN A 421 -1.72 22.87 3.68
CA GLN A 421 -2.57 23.98 3.25
C GLN A 421 -2.95 23.84 1.77
N GLU A 422 -1.99 23.53 0.89
CA GLU A 422 -2.23 23.28 -0.54
C GLU A 422 -3.28 22.17 -0.74
N VAL A 423 -3.11 21.03 -0.06
CA VAL A 423 -4.04 19.89 -0.15
C VAL A 423 -5.41 20.22 0.48
N SER A 424 -5.43 20.97 1.58
CA SER A 424 -6.67 21.32 2.31
C SER A 424 -7.53 22.35 1.58
N LEU A 425 -6.99 23.09 0.60
CA LEU A 425 -7.78 23.99 -0.25
C LEU A 425 -8.81 23.23 -1.09
N ALA A 426 -8.50 21.99 -1.47
CA ALA A 426 -9.42 21.11 -2.18
C ALA A 426 -10.33 20.31 -1.23
N GLU A 427 -9.80 19.90 -0.07
CA GLU A 427 -10.48 18.97 0.85
C GLU A 427 -10.38 19.43 2.32
N ASN A 428 -11.44 20.05 2.84
CA ASN A 428 -11.48 20.55 4.22
C ASN A 428 -11.26 19.46 5.29
N GLU A 429 -11.50 18.19 4.97
CA GLU A 429 -11.25 17.07 5.87
C GLU A 429 -9.76 16.84 6.19
N LYS A 430 -8.85 17.41 5.39
CA LYS A 430 -7.40 17.36 5.64
C LYS A 430 -6.91 18.47 6.56
N LEU A 431 -7.77 19.44 6.92
CA LEU A 431 -7.43 20.54 7.80
C LEU A 431 -6.77 20.13 9.14
N PRO A 432 -7.22 19.06 9.84
CA PRO A 432 -6.63 18.65 11.11
C PRO A 432 -5.16 18.28 11.04
N TYR A 433 -4.65 17.89 9.88
CA TYR A 433 -3.26 17.52 9.74
C TYR A 433 -2.30 18.69 9.97
N LEU A 434 -2.79 19.94 9.91
CA LEU A 434 -2.03 21.13 10.31
C LEU A 434 -1.70 21.16 11.81
N ILE A 435 -2.50 20.53 12.66
CA ILE A 435 -2.36 20.62 14.13
C ILE A 435 -0.96 20.16 14.56
N LYS A 436 -0.49 19.05 14.01
CA LYS A 436 0.81 18.45 14.37
C LYS A 436 2.01 19.36 14.02
N PRO A 437 2.20 19.81 12.76
CA PRO A 437 3.29 20.74 12.46
C PRO A 437 3.17 22.09 13.18
N LEU A 438 1.95 22.60 13.41
CA LEU A 438 1.76 23.86 14.14
C LEU A 438 2.23 23.73 15.60
N LEU A 439 1.86 22.64 16.27
CA LEU A 439 2.36 22.31 17.62
C LEU A 439 3.89 22.18 17.65
N LEU A 440 4.48 21.45 16.71
CA LEU A 440 5.93 21.26 16.62
C LEU A 440 6.68 22.57 16.31
N LYS A 441 6.05 23.50 15.59
CA LYS A 441 6.56 24.85 15.34
C LYS A 441 6.39 25.79 16.55
N GLY A 442 5.52 25.45 17.50
CA GLY A 442 5.16 26.29 18.65
C GLY A 442 4.05 27.31 18.37
N ASP A 443 3.33 27.19 17.25
CA ASP A 443 2.19 28.07 16.90
C ASP A 443 0.90 27.53 17.53
N LEU A 444 0.81 27.70 18.85
CA LEU A 444 -0.27 27.14 19.68
C LEU A 444 -1.63 27.78 19.36
N GLU A 445 -1.65 29.06 18.99
CA GLU A 445 -2.87 29.78 18.62
C GLU A 445 -3.44 29.24 17.31
N ALA A 446 -2.61 29.10 16.27
CA ALA A 446 -3.05 28.52 15.00
C ALA A 446 -3.49 27.05 15.16
N ALA A 447 -2.80 26.28 16.00
CA ALA A 447 -3.21 24.91 16.31
C ALA A 447 -4.61 24.88 16.96
N SER A 448 -4.86 25.75 17.94
CA SER A 448 -6.17 25.88 18.61
C SER A 448 -7.27 26.25 17.63
N ASN A 449 -7.04 27.29 16.81
CA ASN A 449 -7.99 27.74 15.79
C ASN A 449 -8.30 26.65 14.76
N THR A 450 -7.31 25.83 14.41
CA THR A 450 -7.48 24.69 13.50
C THR A 450 -8.38 23.61 14.12
N ILE A 451 -8.18 23.28 15.40
CA ILE A 451 -9.04 22.34 16.14
C ILE A 451 -10.47 22.85 16.21
N GLU A 452 -10.68 24.13 16.57
CA GLU A 452 -12.00 24.74 16.65
C GLU A 452 -12.72 24.70 15.30
N LYS A 453 -12.03 25.10 14.23
CA LYS A 453 -12.59 25.07 12.87
C LYS A 453 -12.93 23.65 12.42
N PHE A 454 -12.06 22.67 12.69
CA PHE A 454 -12.37 21.29 12.34
C PHE A 454 -13.56 20.74 13.14
N ASN A 455 -13.61 20.98 14.44
CA ASN A 455 -14.69 20.51 15.30
C ASN A 455 -16.04 21.17 14.94
N LEU A 456 -16.01 22.39 14.41
CA LEU A 456 -17.19 23.06 13.86
C LEU A 456 -17.70 22.37 12.58
N LEU A 457 -16.79 21.94 11.69
CA LEU A 457 -17.12 21.30 10.42
C LEU A 457 -17.49 19.81 10.57
N TYR A 458 -16.85 19.11 11.52
CA TYR A 458 -16.95 17.65 11.72
C TYR A 458 -17.11 17.30 13.22
N PRO A 459 -18.21 17.73 13.87
CA PRO A 459 -18.40 17.57 15.31
C PRO A 459 -18.36 16.09 15.78
N GLU A 460 -18.76 15.16 14.93
CA GLU A 460 -18.72 13.71 15.18
C GLU A 460 -17.31 13.13 15.33
N ARG A 461 -16.29 13.86 14.82
CA ARG A 461 -14.87 13.48 14.86
C ARG A 461 -14.06 14.24 15.91
N SER A 462 -14.70 15.12 16.69
CA SER A 462 -14.04 15.97 17.70
C SER A 462 -13.23 15.21 18.75
N ALA A 463 -13.57 13.94 19.02
CA ALA A 463 -12.79 13.09 19.91
C ALA A 463 -11.35 12.86 19.43
N THR A 464 -11.12 12.86 18.12
CA THR A 464 -9.79 12.62 17.54
C THR A 464 -8.85 13.81 17.71
N THR A 465 -9.38 15.04 17.82
CA THR A 465 -8.58 16.26 18.03
C THR A 465 -8.43 16.62 19.51
N LYS A 466 -9.24 16.03 20.40
CA LYS A 466 -9.20 16.28 21.85
C LYS A 466 -7.81 16.11 22.45
N VAL A 467 -7.13 15.00 22.16
CA VAL A 467 -5.78 14.73 22.72
C VAL A 467 -4.74 15.77 22.27
N PHE A 468 -4.95 16.41 21.12
CA PHE A 468 -4.09 17.51 20.67
C PHE A 468 -4.43 18.84 21.35
N ALA A 469 -5.69 19.06 21.76
CA ALA A 469 -6.04 20.20 22.60
C ALA A 469 -5.35 20.11 23.97
N ASP A 470 -5.29 18.91 24.55
CA ASP A 470 -4.54 18.66 25.79
C ASP A 470 -3.04 18.96 25.61
N ALA A 471 -2.47 18.63 24.44
CA ALA A 471 -1.10 19.00 24.07
C ALA A 471 -0.89 20.52 24.05
N ILE A 472 -1.82 21.29 23.48
CA ILE A 472 -1.74 22.76 23.46
C ILE A 472 -1.65 23.31 24.89
N VAL A 473 -2.53 22.87 25.79
CA VAL A 473 -2.54 23.29 27.19
C VAL A 473 -1.21 22.97 27.87
N TYR A 474 -0.66 21.79 27.61
CA TYR A 474 0.63 21.40 28.17
C TYR A 474 1.77 22.30 27.66
N HIS A 475 1.83 22.58 26.36
CA HIS A 475 2.87 23.43 25.74
C HIS A 475 2.76 24.89 26.16
N GLN A 476 1.56 25.41 26.43
CA GLN A 476 1.37 26.77 26.96
C GLN A 476 2.03 26.95 28.33
N ASN A 477 2.05 25.88 29.14
CA ASN A 477 2.51 25.93 30.52
C ASN A 477 3.95 25.40 30.70
N ASN A 478 4.58 24.89 29.64
CA ASN A 478 5.88 24.20 29.72
C ASN A 478 6.80 24.56 28.56
N ASP A 479 8.09 24.81 28.86
CA ASP A 479 9.13 24.94 27.82
C ASP A 479 9.60 23.54 27.39
N ILE A 480 9.07 23.07 26.25
CA ILE A 480 9.36 21.73 25.71
C ILE A 480 10.79 21.64 25.16
N SER A 481 11.36 22.75 24.70
CA SER A 481 12.68 22.78 24.04
C SER A 481 13.84 22.36 24.96
N LYS A 482 13.62 22.35 26.27
CA LYS A 482 14.61 21.99 27.30
C LYS A 482 14.37 20.63 27.94
N LYS A 483 13.36 19.87 27.51
CA LYS A 483 13.03 18.58 28.13
C LYS A 483 14.01 17.50 27.68
N ASP A 484 14.47 16.72 28.66
CA ASP A 484 15.23 15.51 28.39
C ASP A 484 14.28 14.42 27.90
N LEU A 485 14.46 14.00 26.65
CA LEU A 485 13.62 13.00 25.98
C LEU A 485 14.19 11.58 26.09
N SER A 486 15.38 11.42 26.69
CA SER A 486 16.08 10.13 26.77
C SER A 486 15.27 9.04 27.47
N ASN A 487 14.37 9.42 28.39
CA ASN A 487 13.46 8.50 29.07
C ASN A 487 12.57 7.71 28.09
N PHE A 488 12.17 8.33 26.98
CA PHE A 488 11.31 7.71 25.98
C PHE A 488 12.07 6.76 25.06
N GLU A 489 13.39 6.89 24.96
CA GLU A 489 14.19 6.12 24.01
C GLU A 489 14.23 4.63 24.37
N GLY A 490 14.21 3.81 23.32
CA GLY A 490 14.35 2.37 23.42
C GLY A 490 13.51 1.61 22.41
N GLU A 491 13.62 0.29 22.48
CA GLU A 491 12.79 -0.64 21.74
C GLU A 491 11.67 -1.14 22.64
N PHE A 492 10.45 -1.16 22.12
CA PHE A 492 9.27 -1.58 22.86
C PHE A 492 8.52 -2.66 22.08
N PHE A 493 8.47 -3.85 22.67
CA PHE A 493 7.85 -5.03 22.11
C PHE A 493 6.33 -4.98 22.30
N ASP A 494 5.57 -5.08 21.21
CA ASP A 494 4.11 -5.13 21.27
C ASP A 494 3.64 -6.50 21.80
N LYS A 495 2.65 -6.52 22.69
CA LYS A 495 2.09 -7.77 23.22
C LYS A 495 1.19 -8.49 22.21
N SER A 496 0.61 -7.74 21.26
CA SER A 496 -0.41 -8.23 20.32
C SER A 496 0.14 -8.62 18.94
N GLY A 497 1.45 -8.45 18.73
CA GLY A 497 2.15 -8.83 17.52
C GLY A 497 3.66 -8.78 17.75
N GLN A 498 4.45 -9.41 16.89
CA GLN A 498 5.91 -9.46 16.97
C GLN A 498 6.58 -8.11 16.63
N GLY A 499 5.80 -7.03 16.52
CA GLY A 499 6.29 -5.72 16.13
C GLY A 499 7.11 -5.06 17.23
N ILE A 500 8.20 -4.44 16.82
CA ILE A 500 9.03 -3.59 17.69
C ILE A 500 8.73 -2.14 17.34
N ARG A 501 8.37 -1.36 18.37
CA ARG A 501 8.36 0.10 18.29
C ARG A 501 9.73 0.60 18.71
N LEU A 502 10.49 1.18 17.79
CA LEU A 502 11.74 1.87 18.11
C LEU A 502 11.40 3.34 18.35
N VAL A 503 11.72 3.85 19.54
CA VAL A 503 11.57 5.27 19.89
C VAL A 503 12.95 5.88 20.08
N TRP A 504 13.21 7.03 19.46
CA TRP A 504 14.50 7.73 19.56
C TRP A 504 14.33 9.24 19.44
N THR A 505 15.34 9.98 19.92
CA THR A 505 15.42 11.43 19.72
C THR A 505 16.24 11.75 18.48
N ASN A 506 15.78 12.72 17.70
CA ASN A 506 16.56 13.34 16.62
C ASN A 506 16.38 14.86 16.71
N LYS A 507 17.49 15.60 16.84
CA LYS A 507 17.50 17.07 16.92
C LYS A 507 16.52 17.68 17.95
N GLY A 508 16.33 17.00 19.08
CA GLY A 508 15.44 17.47 20.16
C GLY A 508 13.95 17.13 19.94
N ASN A 509 13.61 16.37 18.90
CA ASN A 509 12.27 15.82 18.71
C ASN A 509 12.26 14.31 18.94
N LEU A 510 11.13 13.82 19.45
CA LEU A 510 10.90 12.40 19.65
C LEU A 510 10.26 11.80 18.39
N HIS A 511 10.75 10.65 17.97
CA HIS A 511 10.19 9.90 16.85
C HIS A 511 9.98 8.44 17.22
N PHE A 512 9.06 7.76 16.53
CA PHE A 512 9.09 6.30 16.49
C PHE A 512 8.89 5.74 15.08
N SER A 513 9.39 4.53 14.91
CA SER A 513 9.08 3.64 13.79
C SER A 513 8.49 2.34 14.34
N TYR A 514 7.76 1.64 13.51
CA TYR A 514 7.25 0.30 13.82
C TYR A 514 7.79 -0.66 12.76
N THR A 515 8.16 -1.87 13.16
CA THR A 515 8.65 -2.91 12.24
C THR A 515 7.65 -3.10 11.07
N ASN A 516 8.16 -3.27 9.85
CA ASN A 516 7.38 -3.47 8.62
C ASN A 516 6.32 -2.38 8.30
N GLN A 517 6.47 -1.18 8.87
CA GLN A 517 5.63 -0.02 8.54
C GLN A 517 6.45 1.05 7.80
N PRO A 518 5.85 1.77 6.84
CA PRO A 518 6.57 2.78 6.04
C PRO A 518 6.75 4.12 6.79
N TYR A 519 5.94 4.37 7.83
CA TYR A 519 5.90 5.65 8.52
C TYR A 519 6.92 5.74 9.64
N ILE A 520 7.49 6.94 9.77
CA ILE A 520 8.21 7.39 10.95
C ILE A 520 7.42 8.55 11.49
N HIS A 521 6.88 8.38 12.69
CA HIS A 521 6.00 9.37 13.30
C HIS A 521 6.82 10.28 14.20
N THR A 522 6.79 11.58 13.95
CA THR A 522 7.18 12.58 14.96
C THR A 522 6.13 12.64 16.06
N LEU A 523 6.56 12.72 17.32
CA LEU A 523 5.68 12.64 18.50
C LEU A 523 5.57 14.01 19.15
N ILE A 524 4.41 14.27 19.76
CA ILE A 524 4.16 15.53 20.48
C ILE A 524 4.02 15.21 21.95
N LEU A 525 4.81 15.85 22.81
CA LEU A 525 4.67 15.70 24.25
C LEU A 525 3.36 16.31 24.74
N ILE A 526 2.71 15.64 25.68
CA ILE A 526 1.51 16.14 26.38
C ILE A 526 1.65 16.06 27.90
N GLY A 527 2.76 15.49 28.38
CA GLY A 527 3.11 15.33 29.79
C GLY A 527 4.61 15.06 29.91
N GLU A 528 5.15 14.97 31.13
CA GLU A 528 6.57 14.67 31.35
C GLU A 528 6.92 13.26 30.85
N ASP A 529 5.98 12.35 31.01
CA ASP A 529 6.06 10.94 30.66
C ASP A 529 5.07 10.55 29.56
N GLU A 530 4.53 11.53 28.84
CA GLU A 530 3.40 11.31 27.94
C GLU A 530 3.58 12.00 26.60
N TYR A 531 3.20 11.29 25.53
CA TYR A 531 3.17 11.82 24.18
C TYR A 531 1.94 11.37 23.40
N ILE A 532 1.65 12.08 22.32
CA ILE A 532 0.62 11.73 21.34
C ILE A 532 1.21 11.53 19.95
N HIS A 533 0.50 10.75 19.14
CA HIS A 533 0.76 10.53 17.72
C HIS A 533 -0.52 10.13 17.00
N GLY A 534 -0.43 9.91 15.68
CA GLY A 534 -1.54 9.54 14.82
C GLY A 534 -1.87 10.64 13.82
N PHE A 535 -3.02 10.50 13.19
CA PHE A 535 -3.51 11.40 12.16
C PHE A 535 -4.76 12.12 12.71
N PRO A 536 -4.63 13.41 13.10
CA PRO A 536 -5.76 14.17 13.60
C PRO A 536 -6.95 14.09 12.62
N GLY A 537 -8.17 13.93 13.12
CA GLY A 537 -9.36 13.77 12.28
C GLY A 537 -9.68 12.34 11.83
N ILE A 538 -8.76 11.38 12.01
CA ILE A 538 -8.98 9.95 11.72
C ILE A 538 -8.82 9.12 12.98
N GLU A 539 -7.60 9.10 13.54
CA GLU A 539 -7.24 8.27 14.68
C GLU A 539 -6.05 8.89 15.40
N SER A 540 -6.18 8.99 16.73
CA SER A 540 -5.17 9.58 17.59
C SER A 540 -4.82 8.63 18.72
N HIS A 541 -3.57 8.69 19.15
CA HIS A 541 -3.03 7.84 20.19
C HIS A 541 -2.36 8.70 21.26
N HIS A 542 -2.60 8.34 22.51
CA HIS A 542 -1.93 8.88 23.68
C HIS A 542 -1.14 7.74 24.29
N THR A 543 0.13 7.98 24.55
CA THR A 543 1.03 7.01 25.14
C THR A 543 1.69 7.59 26.38
N GLU A 544 1.66 6.84 27.47
CA GLU A 544 2.32 7.14 28.73
C GLU A 544 3.48 6.15 28.98
N LEU A 545 4.57 6.62 29.58
CA LEU A 545 5.65 5.78 30.09
C LEU A 545 5.15 5.01 31.32
N ALA A 546 5.22 3.69 31.25
CA ALA A 546 4.84 2.83 32.35
C ALA A 546 6.04 2.67 33.30
N ARG A 547 5.90 3.15 34.54
CA ARG A 547 6.95 3.11 35.56
C ARG A 547 6.61 2.17 36.71
N ASP A 548 7.62 1.49 37.26
CA ASP A 548 7.48 0.66 38.45
C ASP A 548 7.60 1.49 39.75
N THR A 549 7.53 0.81 40.90
CA THR A 549 7.64 1.44 42.23
C THR A 549 9.00 2.08 42.51
N GLN A 550 10.02 1.78 41.70
CA GLN A 550 11.38 2.31 41.75
C GLN A 550 11.61 3.38 40.68
N ASN A 551 10.54 3.84 40.03
CA ASN A 551 10.55 4.83 38.96
C ASN A 551 11.26 4.36 37.67
N GLN A 552 11.52 3.05 37.51
CA GLN A 552 12.10 2.49 36.29
C GLN A 552 11.03 2.28 35.23
N ILE A 553 11.37 2.64 33.98
CA ILE A 553 10.45 2.52 32.85
C ILE A 553 10.46 1.08 32.35
N TYR A 554 9.32 0.40 32.46
CA TYR A 554 9.18 -0.97 31.98
C TYR A 554 8.39 -1.07 30.66
N GLY A 555 7.74 0.00 30.22
CA GLY A 555 6.97 -0.05 28.98
C GLY A 555 6.26 1.24 28.57
N LEU A 556 5.39 1.10 27.57
CA LEU A 556 4.52 2.15 27.04
C LEU A 556 3.07 1.68 27.12
N LYS A 557 2.21 2.45 27.80
CA LYS A 557 0.76 2.22 27.76
C LYS A 557 0.14 3.15 26.74
N THR A 558 -0.55 2.61 25.74
CA THR A 558 -1.17 3.40 24.67
C THR A 558 -2.68 3.24 24.73
N SER A 559 -3.37 4.37 24.73
CA SER A 559 -4.82 4.45 24.48
C SER A 559 -5.05 4.97 23.06
N LYS A 560 -6.21 4.64 22.48
CA LYS A 560 -6.57 4.99 21.10
C LYS A 560 -7.93 5.65 21.03
N TRP A 561 -8.02 6.73 20.26
CA TRP A 561 -9.22 7.52 20.03
C TRP A 561 -9.61 7.44 18.56
N ARG A 562 -10.86 7.05 18.32
CA ARG A 562 -11.51 7.06 17.01
C ARG A 562 -12.77 7.94 17.05
N ASN A 563 -13.43 8.07 15.91
CA ASN A 563 -14.74 8.72 15.78
C ASN A 563 -15.71 8.26 16.87
N HIS A 564 -16.56 9.17 17.36
CA HIS A 564 -17.52 8.95 18.47
C HIS A 564 -16.93 8.74 19.88
N GLY A 565 -15.65 9.01 20.11
CA GLY A 565 -15.10 9.10 21.48
C GLY A 565 -14.90 7.78 22.20
N GLN A 566 -14.94 6.65 21.49
CA GLN A 566 -14.56 5.37 22.08
C GLN A 566 -13.05 5.35 22.34
N VAL A 567 -12.67 5.29 23.61
CA VAL A 567 -11.32 4.90 24.04
C VAL A 567 -11.24 3.39 23.89
N LEU A 568 -10.64 2.92 22.80
CA LEU A 568 -10.42 1.50 22.57
C LEU A 568 -9.08 1.09 23.18
N ASN A 569 -9.09 -0.04 23.89
CA ASN A 569 -7.95 -0.87 24.31
C ASN A 569 -6.68 -0.14 24.81
N LYS A 570 -6.38 -0.28 26.10
CA LYS A 570 -5.04 0.01 26.63
C LYS A 570 -4.06 -1.08 26.20
N GLY A 571 -3.25 -0.76 25.20
CA GLY A 571 -2.10 -1.60 24.80
C GLY A 571 -0.92 -1.34 25.73
N LEU A 572 -0.19 -2.38 26.14
CA LEU A 572 1.11 -2.24 26.82
C LEU A 572 2.19 -2.77 25.88
N ARG A 573 3.26 -2.01 25.68
CA ARG A 573 4.48 -2.45 24.99
C ARG A 573 5.62 -2.52 25.98
N TRP A 574 6.33 -3.64 26.02
CA TRP A 574 7.38 -3.89 27.00
C TRP A 574 8.71 -3.31 26.54
N LYS A 575 9.37 -2.51 27.37
CA LYS A 575 10.71 -1.97 27.06
C LYS A 575 11.72 -3.11 26.99
N LEU A 576 12.50 -3.19 25.92
CA LEU A 576 13.53 -4.21 25.76
C LEU A 576 14.89 -3.65 26.17
N ASP A 577 15.56 -4.36 27.07
CA ASP A 577 16.97 -4.11 27.38
C ASP A 577 17.89 -5.14 26.68
N SER A 578 19.21 -4.97 26.81
CA SER A 578 20.17 -5.88 26.22
C SER A 578 20.12 -7.30 26.79
N HIS A 579 19.71 -7.49 28.05
CA HIS A 579 19.63 -8.82 28.66
C HIS A 579 18.45 -9.60 28.10
N ILE A 580 17.29 -8.95 27.93
CA ILE A 580 16.11 -9.55 27.30
C ILE A 580 16.44 -9.94 25.85
N LYS A 581 17.07 -9.04 25.09
CA LYS A 581 17.44 -9.30 23.69
C LYS A 581 18.43 -10.46 23.57
N ASN A 582 19.51 -10.43 24.35
CA ASN A 582 20.49 -11.51 24.35
C ASN A 582 19.88 -12.83 24.80
N ALA A 583 18.99 -12.84 25.80
CA ALA A 583 18.31 -14.07 26.24
C ALA A 583 17.53 -14.72 25.09
N LYS A 584 16.76 -13.92 24.34
CA LYS A 584 16.00 -14.39 23.17
C LYS A 584 16.93 -14.88 22.06
N GLU A 585 18.02 -14.16 21.80
CA GLU A 585 19.00 -14.55 20.78
C GLU A 585 19.68 -15.90 21.10
N TYR A 586 20.13 -16.10 22.34
CA TYR A 586 20.73 -17.37 22.77
C TYR A 586 19.71 -18.52 22.76
N LEU A 587 18.46 -18.25 23.15
CA LEU A 587 17.38 -19.24 23.06
C LEU A 587 17.17 -19.70 21.60
N ILE A 588 17.14 -18.77 20.64
CA ILE A 588 17.01 -19.07 19.20
C ILE A 588 18.22 -19.89 18.69
N LYS A 589 19.42 -19.59 19.18
CA LYS A 589 20.65 -20.32 18.84
C LYS A 589 20.76 -21.70 19.49
N GLY A 590 19.87 -22.04 20.43
CA GLY A 590 19.92 -23.29 21.18
C GLY A 590 20.96 -23.33 22.30
N ASP A 591 21.54 -22.19 22.68
CA ASP A 591 22.45 -22.06 23.82
C ASP A 591 21.64 -21.80 25.10
N PHE A 592 21.10 -22.88 25.66
CA PHE A 592 20.18 -22.79 26.79
C PHE A 592 20.85 -22.32 28.08
N GLU A 593 22.14 -22.58 28.27
CA GLU A 593 22.88 -22.14 29.46
C GLU A 593 23.03 -20.62 29.45
N ALA A 594 23.47 -20.04 28.32
CA ALA A 594 23.55 -18.60 28.17
C ALA A 594 22.18 -17.94 28.25
N ALA A 595 21.16 -18.52 27.58
CA ALA A 595 19.79 -18.01 27.62
C ALA A 595 19.26 -17.97 29.07
N GLU A 596 19.44 -19.05 29.84
CA GLU A 596 19.03 -19.13 31.24
C GLU A 596 19.68 -18.04 32.10
N ALA A 597 20.99 -17.83 31.94
CA ALA A 597 21.73 -16.80 32.68
C ALA A 597 21.24 -15.37 32.36
N PHE A 598 21.01 -15.08 31.07
CA PHE A 598 20.50 -13.78 30.63
C PHE A 598 19.05 -13.55 31.07
N TYR A 599 18.16 -14.54 30.94
CA TYR A 599 16.80 -14.44 31.45
C TYR A 599 16.74 -14.22 32.96
N THR A 600 17.57 -14.93 33.72
CA THR A 600 17.65 -14.75 35.18
C THR A 600 18.04 -13.31 35.53
N THR A 601 19.03 -12.75 34.83
CA THR A 601 19.43 -11.34 35.01
C THR A 601 18.34 -10.38 34.56
N ALA A 602 17.68 -10.66 33.43
CA ALA A 602 16.62 -9.83 32.87
C ALA A 602 15.41 -9.75 33.82
N ILE A 603 14.99 -10.86 34.43
CA ILE A 603 13.91 -10.90 35.41
C ILE A 603 14.25 -10.08 36.65
N ALA A 604 15.48 -10.19 37.15
CA ALA A 604 15.92 -9.42 38.32
C ALA A 604 15.93 -7.91 38.06
N LYS A 605 16.31 -7.50 36.84
CA LYS A 605 16.34 -6.08 36.42
C LYS A 605 14.98 -5.53 36.01
N ASN A 606 14.09 -6.40 35.50
CA ASN A 606 12.81 -6.02 34.92
C ASN A 606 11.66 -6.84 35.57
N PRO A 607 11.40 -6.65 36.88
CA PRO A 607 10.43 -7.48 37.62
C PRO A 607 8.98 -7.31 37.13
N ASN A 608 8.70 -6.25 36.36
CA ASN A 608 7.39 -5.98 35.78
C ASN A 608 7.13 -6.78 34.49
N HIS A 609 8.17 -7.27 33.81
CA HIS A 609 8.07 -8.10 32.61
C HIS A 609 7.70 -9.53 32.97
N LYS A 610 6.45 -9.71 33.44
CA LYS A 610 5.96 -10.96 34.02
C LYS A 610 6.08 -12.17 33.07
N TYR A 611 6.15 -11.94 31.77
CA TYR A 611 6.33 -13.00 30.77
C TYR A 611 7.74 -13.62 30.77
N LEU A 612 8.77 -12.90 31.23
CA LEU A 612 10.16 -13.42 31.21
C LEU A 612 10.35 -14.65 32.10
N VAL A 613 9.59 -14.75 33.20
CA VAL A 613 9.59 -15.94 34.07
C VAL A 613 9.16 -17.18 33.31
N HIS A 614 8.26 -17.03 32.34
CA HIS A 614 7.74 -18.11 31.52
C HIS A 614 8.71 -18.49 30.40
N GLU A 615 9.36 -17.51 29.76
CA GLU A 615 10.45 -17.77 28.81
C GLU A 615 11.64 -18.49 29.50
N LEU A 616 11.97 -18.11 30.73
CA LEU A 616 12.96 -18.82 31.56
C LEU A 616 12.50 -20.25 31.90
N ALA A 617 11.23 -20.44 32.27
CA ALA A 617 10.69 -21.77 32.56
C ALA A 617 10.74 -22.68 31.34
N HIS A 618 10.40 -22.15 30.16
CA HIS A 618 10.55 -22.85 28.88
C HIS A 618 12.01 -23.25 28.64
N THR A 619 12.94 -22.29 28.74
CA THR A 619 14.39 -22.52 28.55
C THR A 619 14.91 -23.65 29.45
N LYS A 620 14.56 -23.62 30.74
CA LYS A 620 14.91 -24.66 31.71
C LYS A 620 14.27 -26.02 31.42
N TYR A 621 13.06 -26.01 30.87
CA TYR A 621 12.31 -27.23 30.58
C TYR A 621 12.94 -27.98 29.41
N ILE A 622 13.20 -27.27 28.31
CA ILE A 622 13.75 -27.87 27.09
C ILE A 622 15.23 -28.24 27.24
N SER A 623 16.00 -27.52 28.07
CA SER A 623 17.43 -27.84 28.29
C SER A 623 17.65 -29.20 28.97
N ARG A 624 16.61 -29.76 29.59
CA ARG A 624 16.64 -31.04 30.32
C ARG A 624 15.95 -32.16 29.56
N LYS A 625 15.54 -31.91 28.33
CA LYS A 625 14.74 -32.83 27.52
C LYS A 625 15.43 -33.11 26.20
N THR A 626 15.41 -34.36 25.79
CA THR A 626 15.75 -34.75 24.43
C THR A 626 14.61 -34.39 23.47
N ASN A 627 14.93 -34.26 22.19
CA ASN A 627 13.91 -34.05 21.15
C ASN A 627 12.88 -35.18 21.11
N GLU A 628 13.30 -36.42 21.40
CA GLU A 628 12.40 -37.59 21.46
C GLU A 628 11.41 -37.47 22.63
N GLU A 629 11.87 -37.07 23.82
CA GLU A 629 10.98 -36.86 24.97
C GLU A 629 9.96 -35.74 24.72
N LEU A 630 10.38 -34.64 24.08
CA LEU A 630 9.48 -33.55 23.72
C LEU A 630 8.45 -34.00 22.68
N LEU A 631 8.89 -34.75 21.65
CA LEU A 631 8.00 -35.26 20.62
C LEU A 631 6.94 -36.21 21.22
N LEU A 632 7.33 -37.11 22.12
CA LEU A 632 6.40 -37.98 22.85
C LEU A 632 5.38 -37.18 23.66
N GLN A 633 5.80 -36.11 24.32
CA GLN A 633 4.89 -35.20 25.02
C GLN A 633 3.91 -34.52 24.06
N TYR A 634 4.41 -34.02 22.93
CA TYR A 634 3.60 -33.35 21.91
C TYR A 634 2.56 -34.30 21.31
N GLN A 635 2.90 -35.57 21.09
CA GLN A 635 1.99 -36.57 20.53
C GLN A 635 0.74 -36.78 21.39
N VAL A 636 0.88 -36.70 22.72
CA VAL A 636 -0.24 -36.89 23.65
C VAL A 636 -1.23 -35.71 23.60
N ILE A 637 -0.73 -34.50 23.32
CA ILE A 637 -1.55 -33.29 23.29
C ILE A 637 -2.04 -32.92 21.88
N ALA A 638 -1.43 -33.44 20.81
CA ALA A 638 -1.91 -33.21 19.46
C ALA A 638 -3.35 -33.73 19.31
N GLY A 639 -4.21 -32.96 18.64
CA GLY A 639 -5.61 -33.28 18.42
C GLY A 639 -6.48 -32.05 18.23
N GLN A 640 -7.77 -32.31 17.99
CA GLN A 640 -8.79 -31.28 17.90
C GLN A 640 -9.40 -31.04 19.29
N TYR A 641 -9.59 -29.77 19.63
CA TYR A 641 -10.21 -29.34 20.87
C TYR A 641 -11.25 -28.27 20.57
N GLY A 642 -12.50 -28.66 20.29
CA GLY A 642 -13.53 -27.68 19.88
C GLY A 642 -13.08 -26.88 18.65
N SER A 643 -12.92 -25.55 18.79
CA SER A 643 -12.41 -24.69 17.71
C SER A 643 -10.88 -24.62 17.61
N TRP A 644 -10.15 -25.29 18.50
CA TRP A 644 -8.69 -25.26 18.59
C TRP A 644 -8.12 -26.51 17.94
N HIS A 645 -7.16 -26.33 17.03
CA HIS A 645 -6.42 -27.43 16.42
C HIS A 645 -4.96 -27.40 16.89
N VAL A 646 -4.49 -28.51 17.46
CA VAL A 646 -3.11 -28.67 17.93
C VAL A 646 -2.45 -29.79 17.16
N TRP A 647 -1.34 -29.53 16.48
CA TRP A 647 -0.64 -30.51 15.65
C TRP A 647 0.87 -30.41 15.77
N ILE A 648 1.56 -31.41 15.23
CA ILE A 648 3.01 -31.46 15.16
C ILE A 648 3.42 -31.34 13.70
N GLU A 649 4.34 -30.42 13.42
CA GLU A 649 4.93 -30.23 12.09
C GLU A 649 6.44 -30.01 12.29
N ASP A 650 7.26 -30.80 11.59
CA ASP A 650 8.73 -30.76 11.68
C ASP A 650 9.29 -30.84 13.12
N GLY A 651 8.64 -31.61 13.99
CA GLY A 651 9.03 -31.78 15.39
C GLY A 651 8.65 -30.62 16.32
N THR A 652 7.98 -29.60 15.78
CA THR A 652 7.42 -28.47 16.53
C THR A 652 5.93 -28.66 16.76
N LEU A 653 5.46 -28.25 17.93
CA LEU A 653 4.06 -28.22 18.29
C LEU A 653 3.44 -26.88 17.92
N TYR A 654 2.32 -26.92 17.21
CA TYR A 654 1.57 -25.74 16.80
C TYR A 654 0.15 -25.77 17.34
N LEU A 655 -0.41 -24.57 17.51
CA LEU A 655 -1.81 -24.33 17.82
C LEU A 655 -2.39 -23.37 16.79
N ARG A 656 -3.64 -23.61 16.41
CA ARG A 656 -4.48 -22.67 15.68
C ARG A 656 -5.87 -22.60 16.33
N ARG A 657 -6.40 -21.39 16.47
CA ARG A 657 -7.74 -21.14 17.03
C ARG A 657 -8.67 -20.72 15.90
N GLY A 658 -9.40 -21.67 15.33
CA GLY A 658 -10.19 -21.48 14.12
C GLY A 658 -9.34 -20.92 12.97
N ILE A 659 -9.48 -19.63 12.76
CA ILE A 659 -8.96 -18.85 11.63
C ILE A 659 -7.76 -17.95 11.99
N GLU A 660 -7.34 -17.99 13.25
CA GLU A 660 -6.13 -17.28 13.68
C GLU A 660 -4.88 -17.85 13.00
N PRO A 661 -3.77 -17.10 12.89
CA PRO A 661 -2.51 -17.61 12.39
C PRO A 661 -2.04 -18.82 13.20
N ARG A 662 -1.21 -19.69 12.61
CA ARG A 662 -0.56 -20.75 13.41
C ARG A 662 0.38 -20.12 14.45
N LEU A 663 0.34 -20.64 15.67
CA LEU A 663 1.16 -20.19 16.79
C LEU A 663 2.02 -21.36 17.28
N GLU A 664 3.31 -21.12 17.44
CA GLU A 664 4.24 -22.13 17.95
C GLU A 664 4.08 -22.26 19.46
N LEU A 665 3.71 -23.46 19.93
CA LEU A 665 3.56 -23.75 21.36
C LEU A 665 4.89 -24.24 21.93
N ARG A 666 5.39 -23.50 22.92
CA ARG A 666 6.68 -23.74 23.57
C ARG A 666 6.48 -24.25 25.01
N PRO A 667 6.88 -25.49 25.36
CA PRO A 667 6.56 -26.08 26.66
C PRO A 667 7.35 -25.43 27.80
N MET A 668 6.66 -25.07 28.87
CA MET A 668 7.27 -24.75 30.19
C MET A 668 7.19 -25.93 31.16
N SER A 669 6.25 -26.85 30.91
CA SER A 669 6.02 -28.06 31.69
C SER A 669 5.37 -29.12 30.80
N LYS A 670 4.94 -30.24 31.38
CA LYS A 670 4.14 -31.26 30.68
C LYS A 670 2.79 -30.69 30.19
N THR A 671 2.21 -29.74 30.93
CA THR A 671 0.84 -29.25 30.70
C THR A 671 0.78 -27.81 30.21
N LYS A 672 1.80 -26.99 30.48
CA LYS A 672 1.78 -25.54 30.20
C LYS A 672 2.74 -25.15 29.08
N TYR A 673 2.27 -24.27 28.22
CA TYR A 673 2.96 -23.79 27.03
C TYR A 673 2.85 -22.26 26.93
N ILE A 674 3.89 -21.63 26.40
CA ILE A 674 3.90 -20.22 25.98
C ILE A 674 3.89 -20.11 24.46
N ILE A 675 3.59 -18.91 24.00
CA ILE A 675 3.81 -18.46 22.62
C ILE A 675 4.76 -17.28 22.72
N LEU A 676 5.98 -17.40 22.21
CA LEU A 676 7.02 -16.36 22.37
C LEU A 676 6.61 -15.04 21.68
N GLU A 677 5.76 -15.17 20.68
CA GLU A 677 5.28 -14.10 19.82
C GLU A 677 4.02 -13.41 20.37
N MET A 678 3.42 -14.00 21.41
CA MET A 678 2.27 -13.49 22.17
C MET A 678 2.54 -13.70 23.67
N PRO A 679 3.46 -12.91 24.28
CA PRO A 679 3.91 -13.14 25.65
C PRO A 679 2.82 -12.88 26.70
N ASP A 680 1.66 -12.37 26.30
CA ASP A 680 0.48 -12.23 27.15
C ASP A 680 -0.46 -13.44 27.09
N LEU A 681 -0.11 -14.49 26.34
CA LEU A 681 -0.91 -15.71 26.19
C LEU A 681 -0.12 -16.94 26.65
N GLN A 682 -0.77 -17.78 27.44
CA GLN A 682 -0.30 -19.12 27.76
C GLN A 682 -1.40 -20.12 27.48
N VAL A 683 -1.02 -21.33 27.14
CA VAL A 683 -1.94 -22.44 26.90
C VAL A 683 -1.66 -23.53 27.92
N GLU A 684 -2.71 -24.07 28.53
CA GLU A 684 -2.60 -25.19 29.44
C GLU A 684 -3.55 -26.32 29.02
N PHE A 685 -3.01 -27.54 29.02
CA PHE A 685 -3.74 -28.76 28.72
C PHE A 685 -4.11 -29.48 30.02
N ASP A 686 -5.37 -29.84 30.13
CA ASP A 686 -5.90 -30.68 31.20
C ASP A 686 -5.72 -32.16 30.83
N PHE A 687 -5.35 -33.00 31.79
CA PHE A 687 -5.05 -34.42 31.55
C PHE A 687 -5.96 -35.33 32.38
N GLN A 688 -6.48 -36.37 31.73
CA GLN A 688 -7.19 -37.49 32.37
C GLN A 688 -6.52 -38.79 31.92
N ASP A 689 -6.14 -39.65 32.87
CA ASP A 689 -5.47 -40.93 32.59
C ASP A 689 -4.24 -40.84 31.65
N ASN A 690 -3.44 -39.79 31.83
CA ASN A 690 -2.28 -39.43 30.99
C ASN A 690 -2.59 -39.03 29.54
N VAL A 691 -3.86 -38.83 29.19
CA VAL A 691 -4.29 -38.28 27.89
C VAL A 691 -4.76 -36.85 28.09
N ALA A 692 -4.43 -35.95 27.16
CA ALA A 692 -4.97 -34.60 27.19
C ALA A 692 -6.49 -34.65 26.93
N ALA A 693 -7.29 -34.15 27.87
CA ALA A 693 -8.75 -34.17 27.83
C ALA A 693 -9.35 -32.80 27.49
N GLY A 694 -8.59 -31.72 27.69
CA GLY A 694 -9.05 -30.38 27.34
C GLY A 694 -7.91 -29.36 27.27
N VAL A 695 -8.21 -28.19 26.73
CA VAL A 695 -7.30 -27.06 26.63
C VAL A 695 -7.99 -25.76 27.04
N PHE A 696 -7.26 -24.91 27.73
CA PHE A 696 -7.67 -23.56 28.12
C PHE A 696 -6.46 -22.62 28.09
N TYR A 697 -6.67 -21.34 28.34
CA TYR A 697 -5.58 -20.36 28.27
C TYR A 697 -5.53 -19.41 29.46
N TYR A 698 -4.38 -18.78 29.64
CA TYR A 698 -4.21 -17.63 30.50
C TYR A 698 -3.92 -16.41 29.65
N LYS A 699 -4.55 -15.29 29.98
CA LYS A 699 -4.26 -13.99 29.37
C LYS A 699 -3.70 -13.05 30.41
N PHE A 700 -2.63 -12.33 30.07
CA PHE A 700 -2.06 -11.33 30.96
C PHE A 700 -2.90 -10.06 30.94
N ASN A 701 -3.53 -9.73 32.07
CA ASN A 701 -4.22 -8.47 32.26
C ASN A 701 -3.21 -7.39 32.64
N THR A 702 -3.05 -6.40 31.77
CA THR A 702 -2.06 -5.33 31.93
C THR A 702 -2.47 -4.25 32.93
N ASP A 703 -3.76 -4.15 33.25
CA ASP A 703 -4.25 -3.21 34.26
C ASP A 703 -4.04 -3.78 35.68
N GLU A 704 -4.34 -5.06 35.85
CA GLU A 704 -4.15 -5.79 37.12
C GLU A 704 -2.70 -6.29 37.29
N MET A 705 -1.89 -6.26 36.23
CA MET A 705 -0.54 -6.83 36.18
C MET A 705 -0.51 -8.30 36.62
N ALA A 706 -1.55 -9.05 36.26
CA ALA A 706 -1.80 -10.41 36.69
C ALA A 706 -2.26 -11.32 35.55
N TRP A 707 -1.96 -12.62 35.67
CA TRP A 707 -2.43 -13.63 34.73
C TRP A 707 -3.86 -14.06 35.10
N GLN A 708 -4.78 -13.89 34.16
CA GLN A 708 -6.17 -14.30 34.30
C GLN A 708 -6.39 -15.63 33.61
N LYS A 709 -7.00 -16.58 34.33
CA LYS A 709 -7.35 -17.90 33.80
C LYS A 709 -8.67 -17.79 33.03
N HIS A 710 -8.65 -18.15 31.75
CA HIS A 710 -9.82 -18.27 30.89
C HIS A 710 -10.10 -19.75 30.65
N ALA A 711 -10.96 -20.33 31.49
CA ALA A 711 -11.26 -21.76 31.48
C ALA A 711 -12.75 -22.04 31.73
N ASN A 712 -13.61 -21.06 31.45
CA ASN A 712 -15.04 -21.24 31.61
C ASN A 712 -15.59 -22.12 30.47
N LYS A 713 -16.21 -23.24 30.86
CA LYS A 713 -16.82 -24.21 29.94
C LYS A 713 -18.05 -23.66 29.22
N GLU A 714 -18.75 -22.70 29.83
CA GLU A 714 -19.96 -22.08 29.27
C GLU A 714 -19.64 -21.02 28.21
N THR A 715 -18.44 -20.43 28.24
CA THR A 715 -18.03 -19.35 27.33
C THR A 715 -17.08 -19.81 26.23
N SER A 716 -16.96 -21.12 25.97
CA SER A 716 -16.03 -21.73 24.98
C SER A 716 -14.53 -21.48 25.24
N GLU A 717 -14.17 -21.01 26.44
CA GLU A 717 -12.78 -20.77 26.84
C GLU A 717 -12.05 -22.06 27.30
N TYR A 718 -12.81 -23.10 27.63
CA TYR A 718 -12.31 -24.46 27.86
C TYR A 718 -12.83 -25.39 26.75
N ASN A 719 -11.92 -25.96 25.98
CA ASN A 719 -12.26 -26.82 24.85
C ASN A 719 -11.87 -28.28 25.17
N LEU A 720 -12.85 -29.18 25.13
CA LEU A 720 -12.62 -30.61 25.29
C LEU A 720 -11.95 -31.17 24.05
N LYS A 721 -11.08 -32.17 24.23
CA LYS A 721 -10.51 -32.93 23.12
C LYS A 721 -11.60 -33.80 22.48
N ASP A 722 -11.66 -33.78 21.16
CA ASP A 722 -12.62 -34.58 20.37
C ASP A 722 -12.33 -36.09 20.44
#